data_AF-A0A1F5A7N5-F1
#
_entry.id   AF-A0A1F5A7N5-F1
#
_cell.length_a   1.000
_cell.length_b   1.000
_cell.length_c   1.000
_cell.angle_alpha   90.00
_cell.angle_beta   90.00
_cell.angle_gamma   90.00
#
_symmetry.space_group_name_H-M   'P 1'
#
loop_
_entity.id
_entity.type
_entity.pdbx_description
1 polymer ?
#
loop_
_entity_poly.entity_id
_entity_poly.type
_entity_poly.pdbx_seq_one_letter_code
_entity_poly.pdbx_strand_id
1 'polypeptide(L)'
;DVDSTEPLTIVCSFIPVLQPMWPAGLGGQYAYWDDTLKAYLISEPTRKNHGYLGSPAARGISYTPAHMLSDVPNQFKIEIADPKAVAGQFIPIVVAGGKGTREEVKKAYQAIAADPGSRYRRAVEYFAQLRRSTLGLRTPVLELDLAFEWAKIALDGLIVDNPDLGRGLVAGLGPSGTGGRPGFGWFFGTDAYLNSLSFNGFGNFAASRDGLAFTRKWQRKDGKMAHELSQAAGYLRWWEDYPYGYIHGDTSPYYIIAVDDYVRRTGDLAFLRESWPSVLKAYDWSFATDADGDGLMDNARAGLGALEFGALTGIQTDIYVGAVWVKANQALRAMAMVMGDKTVAKKAETNGARAGAAWKEKFWDAGSGQYSYAFNKDGRHVPELTPWSAVGLAWGLGDPERGVETLARMNRSDLTTDWGVRMLSRTSPLFEPLNYNYGACWPFLSGWVAAALFELDFLPQAQHVLMANARHTYDNALGTVMELFSGHQNTWPQEGVPHQGFSSTGIVLPLVRGLLGLDGNAIEKRAAFRPGFPAGWPAVSVSNWRIGEARLDIEFARSKHRIVLRVRSEKAEGFRFLFAPGLGLGARPAGASTNGRPLEFAAEEPPYAQSLRPRLEFPLTGDDTVELRFTPGPEIVLPDIVSATGDTSAGPRLIRSRLSGRELVLSLEGPAGGTFTIGVLNGDRVDAATGAVFDGRTLTVAFPPAARPYVEAEVTLRLK
;
A
#
# COMPACT_ATOMS: atom_id res chain seq x y z
N ASP A 1 21.10 15.61 16.36
CA ASP A 1 22.21 16.58 16.60
C ASP A 1 22.24 16.99 18.04
N VAL A 2 23.42 17.28 18.59
CA VAL A 2 23.60 17.79 19.95
C VAL A 2 24.23 19.18 19.82
N ASP A 3 23.54 20.20 20.34
CA ASP A 3 24.06 21.56 20.46
C ASP A 3 24.29 21.87 21.94
N SER A 4 25.48 22.34 22.29
CA SER A 4 25.85 22.66 23.67
C SER A 4 26.87 23.79 23.69
N THR A 5 26.71 24.68 24.66
CA THR A 5 27.66 25.74 25.00
C THR A 5 28.59 25.37 26.15
N GLU A 6 28.25 24.31 26.89
CA GLU A 6 28.95 23.82 28.08
C GLU A 6 29.58 22.42 27.83
N PRO A 7 30.68 22.07 28.52
CA PRO A 7 31.27 20.74 28.46
C PRO A 7 30.22 19.65 28.72
N LEU A 8 30.25 18.57 27.94
CA LEU A 8 29.28 17.48 28.09
C LEU A 8 29.96 16.11 27.99
N THR A 9 29.39 15.13 28.69
CA THR A 9 29.80 13.73 28.61
C THR A 9 28.63 12.89 28.11
N ILE A 10 28.82 12.18 27.01
CA ILE A 10 27.85 11.22 26.49
C ILE A 10 28.23 9.84 27.02
N VAL A 11 27.36 9.23 27.82
CA VAL A 11 27.54 7.85 28.28
C VAL A 11 26.68 6.93 27.44
N CYS A 12 27.33 6.06 26.68
CA CYS A 12 26.67 5.03 25.90
C CYS A 12 26.58 3.76 26.74
N SER A 13 25.38 3.20 26.89
CA SER A 13 25.11 2.03 27.73
C SER A 13 24.28 1.02 26.95
N PHE A 14 24.71 -0.24 26.92
CA PHE A 14 24.01 -1.29 26.19
C PHE A 14 24.22 -2.67 26.82
N ILE A 15 23.25 -3.56 26.63
CA ILE A 15 23.37 -4.98 26.97
C ILE A 15 23.74 -5.71 25.66
N PRO A 16 24.94 -6.30 25.54
CA PRO A 16 25.33 -6.99 24.32
C PRO A 16 24.47 -8.24 24.12
N VAL A 17 23.90 -8.41 22.93
CA VAL A 17 23.28 -9.67 22.48
C VAL A 17 23.69 -9.90 21.03
N LEU A 18 24.62 -10.82 20.80
CA LEU A 18 25.04 -11.24 19.46
C LEU A 18 24.26 -12.49 19.06
N GLN A 19 23.12 -12.31 18.42
CA GLN A 19 22.30 -13.40 17.93
C GLN A 19 21.94 -13.17 16.46
N PRO A 20 21.94 -14.21 15.61
CA PRO A 20 21.25 -14.15 14.35
C PRO A 20 19.75 -13.93 14.62
N MET A 21 19.05 -13.49 13.58
CA MET A 21 17.61 -13.35 13.66
C MET A 21 16.95 -14.68 14.04
N TRP A 22 15.90 -14.63 14.87
CA TRP A 22 15.09 -15.81 15.18
C TRP A 22 14.64 -16.51 13.87
N PRO A 23 14.55 -17.85 13.83
CA PRO A 23 14.76 -18.82 14.92
C PRO A 23 16.19 -19.36 15.07
N ALA A 24 17.17 -18.78 14.39
CA ALA A 24 18.56 -19.16 14.61
C ALA A 24 19.05 -18.70 15.99
N GLY A 25 20.10 -19.35 16.51
CA GLY A 25 20.69 -19.01 17.79
C GLY A 25 22.15 -19.42 17.88
N LEU A 26 22.90 -18.66 18.68
CA LEU A 26 24.29 -18.87 19.02
C LEU A 26 24.40 -19.11 20.53
N GLY A 27 25.09 -20.18 20.92
CA GLY A 27 25.38 -20.49 22.31
C GLY A 27 26.73 -19.95 22.74
N GLY A 28 26.82 -19.41 23.96
CA GLY A 28 28.04 -18.86 24.55
C GLY A 28 28.50 -17.58 23.84
N GLN A 29 28.67 -16.49 24.59
CA GLN A 29 29.10 -15.20 24.04
C GLN A 29 29.99 -14.50 25.05
N TYR A 30 30.89 -13.65 24.56
CA TYR A 30 31.76 -12.84 25.40
C TYR A 30 31.95 -11.46 24.77
N ALA A 31 32.28 -10.48 25.60
CA ALA A 31 32.62 -9.16 25.17
C ALA A 31 33.85 -8.63 25.91
N TYR A 32 34.66 -7.80 25.26
CA TYR A 32 35.74 -7.06 25.93
C TYR A 32 36.00 -5.72 25.24
N TRP A 33 36.52 -4.76 26.00
CA TRP A 33 36.93 -3.46 25.47
C TRP A 33 38.30 -3.55 24.77
N ASP A 34 38.36 -3.15 23.51
CA ASP A 34 39.59 -2.95 22.76
C ASP A 34 39.99 -1.46 22.81
N ASP A 35 41.02 -1.14 23.58
CA ASP A 35 41.46 0.24 23.76
C ASP A 35 42.15 0.84 22.53
N THR A 36 42.61 0.01 21.59
CA THR A 36 43.19 0.50 20.33
C THR A 36 42.08 0.92 19.37
N LEU A 37 41.01 0.12 19.28
CA LEU A 37 39.85 0.40 18.43
C LEU A 37 38.83 1.36 19.07
N LYS A 38 38.94 1.58 20.38
CA LYS A 38 37.97 2.32 21.19
C LYS A 38 36.55 1.75 21.04
N ALA A 39 36.45 0.43 21.12
CA ALA A 39 35.19 -0.29 20.93
C ALA A 39 35.13 -1.57 21.78
N TYR A 40 33.91 -1.97 22.13
CA TYR A 40 33.66 -3.33 22.59
C TYR A 40 33.64 -4.28 21.39
N LEU A 41 34.45 -5.34 21.44
CA LEU A 41 34.24 -6.54 20.63
C LEU A 41 33.25 -7.45 21.35
N ILE A 42 32.23 -7.91 20.63
CA ILE A 42 31.27 -8.94 21.04
C ILE A 42 31.48 -10.13 20.09
N SER A 43 31.64 -11.34 20.64
CA SER A 43 31.96 -12.53 19.84
C SER A 43 31.45 -13.81 20.51
N GLU A 44 31.55 -14.92 19.79
CA GLU A 44 31.12 -16.25 20.24
C GLU A 44 32.24 -17.30 20.02
N PRO A 45 32.20 -18.47 20.71
CA PRO A 45 33.28 -19.46 20.70
C PRO A 45 33.71 -19.97 19.32
N THR A 46 32.79 -20.07 18.35
CA THR A 46 33.11 -20.52 16.99
C THR A 46 33.83 -19.44 16.16
N ARG A 47 33.81 -18.18 16.64
CA ARG A 47 34.43 -17.01 15.99
C ARG A 47 34.00 -16.82 14.54
N LYS A 48 32.76 -17.20 14.22
CA LYS A 48 32.12 -16.99 12.93
C LYS A 48 31.24 -15.74 12.93
N ASN A 49 30.88 -15.24 14.10
CA ASN A 49 30.07 -14.04 14.26
C ASN A 49 30.76 -13.08 15.21
N HIS A 50 30.79 -11.80 14.84
CA HIS A 50 31.41 -10.74 15.62
C HIS A 50 30.60 -9.46 15.51
N GLY A 51 30.69 -8.61 16.53
CA GLY A 51 30.16 -7.26 16.53
C GLY A 51 31.14 -6.30 17.20
N TYR A 52 31.24 -5.08 16.68
CA TYR A 52 31.95 -3.98 17.30
C TYR A 52 30.96 -2.86 17.59
N LEU A 53 31.03 -2.32 18.82
CA LEU A 53 30.27 -1.14 19.24
C LEU A 53 31.19 -0.17 19.97
N GLY A 54 31.37 1.03 19.43
CA GLY A 54 32.29 2.02 20.00
C GLY A 54 32.26 3.37 19.30
N SER A 55 33.24 4.20 19.61
CA SER A 55 33.47 5.49 18.98
C SER A 55 34.95 5.83 18.99
N PRO A 56 35.52 6.48 17.95
CA PRO A 56 36.90 6.97 17.98
C PRO A 56 37.22 7.88 19.17
N ALA A 57 36.21 8.56 19.72
CA ALA A 57 36.34 9.46 20.87
C ALA A 57 35.99 8.79 22.22
N ALA A 58 35.72 7.48 22.22
CA ALA A 58 35.25 6.79 23.41
C ALA A 58 36.36 6.35 24.35
N ARG A 59 36.02 6.24 25.64
CA ARG A 59 36.78 5.53 26.66
C ARG A 59 35.88 4.51 27.35
N GLY A 60 36.29 3.25 27.37
CA GLY A 60 35.59 2.18 28.09
C GLY A 60 35.60 2.42 29.59
N ILE A 61 34.46 2.20 30.24
CA ILE A 61 34.29 2.43 31.69
C ILE A 61 33.65 1.25 32.42
N SER A 62 33.17 0.23 31.72
CA SER A 62 32.68 -1.02 32.35
C SER A 62 33.72 -2.12 32.35
N TYR A 63 33.72 -2.91 33.42
CA TYR A 63 34.37 -4.23 33.47
C TYR A 63 33.57 -5.24 32.64
N THR A 64 34.27 -6.17 31.96
CA THR A 64 33.65 -7.28 31.23
C THR A 64 34.25 -8.61 31.67
N PRO A 65 33.43 -9.61 32.06
CA PRO A 65 33.89 -10.96 32.35
C PRO A 65 34.61 -11.61 31.15
N ALA A 66 35.61 -12.45 31.40
CA ALA A 66 36.46 -12.99 30.33
C ALA A 66 35.79 -14.07 29.45
N HIS A 67 34.73 -14.74 29.92
CA HIS A 67 34.16 -15.94 29.28
C HIS A 67 32.64 -15.93 29.17
N MET A 68 31.99 -14.80 29.48
CA MET A 68 30.55 -14.64 29.37
C MET A 68 30.20 -13.17 29.10
N LEU A 69 28.97 -12.90 28.67
CA LEU A 69 28.43 -11.54 28.66
C LEU A 69 28.09 -11.10 30.09
N SER A 70 28.18 -9.79 30.31
CA SER A 70 27.85 -9.18 31.60
C SER A 70 26.34 -9.04 31.75
N ASP A 71 25.82 -9.33 32.95
CA ASP A 71 24.42 -9.05 33.33
C ASP A 71 24.19 -7.55 33.57
N VAL A 72 25.27 -6.78 33.79
CA VAL A 72 25.22 -5.30 33.83
C VAL A 72 25.62 -4.71 32.49
N PRO A 73 25.06 -3.55 32.08
CA PRO A 73 25.37 -2.93 30.80
C PRO A 73 26.86 -2.65 30.59
N ASN A 74 27.33 -2.91 29.37
CA ASN A 74 28.61 -2.42 28.89
C ASN A 74 28.49 -0.93 28.60
N GLN A 75 29.47 -0.15 29.06
CA GLN A 75 29.45 1.29 28.95
C GLN A 75 30.78 1.86 28.47
N PHE A 76 30.67 2.87 27.61
CA PHE A 76 31.78 3.75 27.28
C PHE A 76 31.29 5.20 27.34
N LYS A 77 32.21 6.12 27.58
CA LYS A 77 31.92 7.56 27.58
C LYS A 77 32.66 8.29 26.47
N ILE A 78 32.04 9.34 25.96
CA ILE A 78 32.63 10.32 25.05
C ILE A 78 32.63 11.65 25.81
N GLU A 79 33.82 12.19 26.10
CA GLU A 79 33.98 13.46 26.83
C GLU A 79 34.26 14.60 25.85
N ILE A 80 33.39 15.59 25.84
CA ILE A 80 33.53 16.81 25.02
C ILE A 80 33.78 17.97 25.98
N ALA A 81 35.05 18.24 26.25
CA ALA A 81 35.47 19.29 27.17
C ALA A 81 35.27 20.71 26.62
N ASP A 82 35.31 20.87 25.29
CA ASP A 82 35.05 22.13 24.58
C ASP A 82 34.13 21.88 23.38
N PRO A 83 32.81 22.08 23.52
CA PRO A 83 31.87 21.91 22.42
C PRO A 83 32.16 22.78 21.19
N LYS A 84 32.75 23.97 21.38
CA LYS A 84 33.04 24.88 20.26
C LYS A 84 34.11 24.31 19.35
N ALA A 85 35.08 23.57 19.89
CA ALA A 85 36.15 22.94 19.11
C ALA A 85 35.64 21.83 18.17
N VAL A 86 34.50 21.23 18.47
CA VAL A 86 33.89 20.13 17.68
C VAL A 86 32.60 20.54 16.97
N ALA A 87 32.24 21.82 17.01
CA ALA A 87 31.07 22.34 16.33
C ALA A 87 31.11 22.01 14.82
N GLY A 88 30.04 21.43 14.30
CA GLY A 88 29.95 20.99 12.90
C GLY A 88 30.75 19.73 12.55
N GLN A 89 31.39 19.07 13.52
CA GLN A 89 32.07 17.79 13.31
C GLN A 89 31.16 16.60 13.63
N PHE A 90 31.45 15.45 13.01
CA PHE A 90 30.78 14.18 13.30
C PHE A 90 31.59 13.37 14.30
N ILE A 91 31.00 13.08 15.47
CA ILE A 91 31.54 12.12 16.44
C ILE A 91 30.63 10.88 16.41
N PRO A 92 31.00 9.80 15.68
CA PRO A 92 30.08 8.69 15.45
C PRO A 92 30.07 7.72 16.63
N ILE A 93 28.89 7.18 16.94
CA ILE A 93 28.74 5.90 17.62
C ILE A 93 28.56 4.84 16.53
N VAL A 94 29.50 3.91 16.42
CA VAL A 94 29.57 2.94 15.33
C VAL A 94 29.17 1.58 15.86
N VAL A 95 28.21 0.96 15.18
CA VAL A 95 27.85 -0.45 15.32
C VAL A 95 28.19 -1.15 14.00
N ALA A 96 28.98 -2.22 14.05
CA ALA A 96 29.24 -3.08 12.89
C ALA A 96 29.25 -4.53 13.35
N GLY A 97 28.47 -5.40 12.71
CA GLY A 97 28.40 -6.80 13.11
C GLY A 97 27.86 -7.70 12.03
N GLY A 98 28.16 -8.99 12.14
CA GLY A 98 27.68 -10.00 11.20
C GLY A 98 28.52 -11.27 11.20
N LYS A 99 28.22 -12.12 10.22
CA LYS A 99 28.95 -13.35 9.90
C LYS A 99 30.24 -13.02 9.18
N GLY A 100 31.33 -13.69 9.52
CA GLY A 100 32.63 -13.53 8.87
C GLY A 100 33.80 -13.63 9.84
N THR A 101 35.00 -13.35 9.33
CA THR A 101 36.20 -13.28 10.16
C THR A 101 36.19 -12.00 10.99
N ARG A 102 36.87 -12.04 12.15
CA ARG A 102 37.02 -10.88 13.02
C ARG A 102 37.64 -9.67 12.31
N GLU A 103 38.61 -9.92 11.43
CA GLU A 103 39.30 -8.86 10.69
C GLU A 103 38.41 -8.19 9.63
N GLU A 104 37.48 -8.93 9.01
CA GLU A 104 36.50 -8.34 8.07
C GLU A 104 35.54 -7.40 8.79
N VAL A 105 34.95 -7.84 9.91
CA VAL A 105 34.03 -7.00 10.70
C VAL A 105 34.76 -5.80 11.30
N LYS A 106 36.02 -5.99 11.74
CA LYS A 106 36.89 -4.90 12.23
C LYS A 106 37.17 -3.86 11.15
N LYS A 107 37.50 -4.30 9.93
CA LYS A 107 37.69 -3.39 8.79
C LYS A 107 36.42 -2.61 8.47
N ALA A 108 35.24 -3.23 8.57
CA ALA A 108 33.97 -2.53 8.39
C ALA A 108 33.77 -1.44 9.46
N TYR A 109 34.01 -1.77 10.74
CA TYR A 109 33.97 -0.79 11.84
C TYR A 109 34.92 0.40 11.58
N GLN A 110 36.19 0.12 11.28
CA GLN A 110 37.20 1.15 11.01
C GLN A 110 36.83 2.02 9.81
N ALA A 111 36.31 1.42 8.74
CA ALA A 111 35.89 2.15 7.54
C ALA A 111 34.67 3.06 7.77
N ILE A 112 33.76 2.69 8.68
CA ILE A 112 32.65 3.56 9.08
C ILE A 112 33.16 4.71 9.95
N ALA A 113 34.02 4.39 10.93
CA ALA A 113 34.58 5.34 11.88
C ALA A 113 35.49 6.40 11.24
N ALA A 114 36.18 6.07 10.14
CA ALA A 114 37.17 6.94 9.50
C ALA A 114 36.54 8.13 8.75
N ASP A 115 35.33 7.99 8.20
CA ASP A 115 34.65 9.05 7.43
C ASP A 115 33.12 9.00 7.57
N PRO A 116 32.59 9.30 8.77
CA PRO A 116 31.15 9.33 9.02
C PRO A 116 30.42 10.38 8.16
N GLY A 117 31.07 11.50 7.85
CA GLY A 117 30.49 12.59 7.05
C GLY A 117 30.18 12.17 5.61
N SER A 118 31.07 11.41 4.96
CA SER A 118 30.81 10.88 3.61
C SER A 118 29.66 9.87 3.60
N ARG A 119 29.55 9.03 4.63
CA ARG A 119 28.44 8.08 4.77
C ARG A 119 27.09 8.79 4.90
N TYR A 120 27.02 9.83 5.73
CA TYR A 120 25.83 10.67 5.86
C TYR A 120 25.45 11.31 4.52
N ARG A 121 26.40 11.96 3.83
CA ARG A 121 26.16 12.59 2.52
C ARG A 121 25.69 11.58 1.47
N ARG A 122 26.25 10.37 1.47
CA ARG A 122 25.82 9.30 0.56
C ARG A 122 24.38 8.86 0.82
N ALA A 123 23.96 8.76 2.08
CA ALA A 123 22.57 8.45 2.43
C ALA A 123 21.61 9.57 1.97
N VAL A 124 21.98 10.84 2.21
CA VAL A 124 21.21 11.99 1.73
C VAL A 124 21.08 11.98 0.21
N GLU A 125 22.18 11.78 -0.51
CA GLU A 125 22.17 11.76 -1.98
C GLU A 125 21.39 10.55 -2.53
N TYR A 126 21.43 9.40 -1.87
CA TYR A 126 20.65 8.23 -2.24
C TYR A 126 19.14 8.51 -2.23
N PHE A 127 18.61 9.08 -1.14
CA PHE A 127 17.18 9.41 -1.07
C PHE A 127 16.80 10.61 -1.95
N ALA A 128 17.71 11.57 -2.14
CA ALA A 128 17.52 12.65 -3.11
C ALA A 128 17.40 12.08 -4.54
N GLN A 129 18.22 11.08 -4.87
CA GLN A 129 18.16 10.39 -6.16
C GLN A 129 16.90 9.54 -6.30
N LEU A 130 16.48 8.82 -5.25
CA LEU A 130 15.20 8.09 -5.23
C LEU A 130 14.06 9.05 -5.60
N ARG A 131 13.96 10.21 -4.96
CA ARG A 131 12.96 11.23 -5.27
C ARG A 131 13.05 11.75 -6.71
N ARG A 132 14.24 12.08 -7.21
CA ARG A 132 14.41 12.62 -8.59
C ARG A 132 14.17 11.60 -9.70
N SER A 133 14.39 10.32 -9.42
CA SER A 133 14.32 9.22 -10.39
C SER A 133 12.99 8.47 -10.41
N THR A 134 12.10 8.78 -9.47
CA THR A 134 10.75 8.20 -9.36
C THR A 134 9.66 9.23 -9.66
N LEU A 135 8.41 8.79 -9.68
CA LEU A 135 7.23 9.64 -9.84
C LEU A 135 7.25 10.77 -8.81
N GLY A 136 7.17 12.01 -9.30
CA GLY A 136 6.97 13.21 -8.50
C GLY A 136 5.53 13.69 -8.62
N LEU A 137 5.02 14.25 -7.52
CA LEU A 137 3.66 14.75 -7.41
C LEU A 137 3.66 16.14 -6.77
N ARG A 138 2.80 17.03 -7.28
CA ARG A 138 2.40 18.25 -6.59
C ARG A 138 0.90 18.40 -6.68
N THR A 139 0.25 18.41 -5.52
CA THR A 139 -1.19 18.67 -5.36
C THR A 139 -1.40 19.97 -4.58
N PRO A 140 -2.65 20.46 -4.45
CA PRO A 140 -2.99 21.51 -3.50
C PRO A 140 -2.86 21.09 -2.03
N VAL A 141 -2.62 19.80 -1.73
CA VAL A 141 -2.54 19.24 -0.38
C VAL A 141 -1.12 18.78 -0.09
N LEU A 142 -0.29 19.68 0.44
CA LEU A 142 1.13 19.41 0.71
C LEU A 142 1.34 18.20 1.63
N GLU A 143 0.45 17.97 2.59
CA GLU A 143 0.49 16.81 3.49
C GLU A 143 0.43 15.47 2.72
N LEU A 144 -0.38 15.39 1.66
CA LEU A 144 -0.50 14.21 0.81
C LEU A 144 0.75 14.02 -0.04
N ASP A 145 1.29 15.11 -0.60
CA ASP A 145 2.53 15.09 -1.38
C ASP A 145 3.70 14.57 -0.53
N LEU A 146 3.81 15.04 0.72
CA LEU A 146 4.83 14.60 1.67
C LEU A 146 4.65 13.15 2.11
N ALA A 147 3.40 12.71 2.37
CA ALA A 147 3.10 11.33 2.73
C ALA A 147 3.50 10.36 1.60
N PHE A 148 3.30 10.76 0.34
CA PHE A 148 3.73 9.99 -0.81
C PHE A 148 5.26 9.87 -0.90
N GLU A 149 6.01 10.95 -0.65
CA GLU A 149 7.49 10.91 -0.63
C GLU A 149 8.01 10.01 0.52
N TRP A 150 7.42 10.09 1.70
CA TRP A 150 7.76 9.22 2.83
C TRP A 150 7.44 7.75 2.54
N ALA A 151 6.28 7.45 1.96
CA ALA A 151 5.92 6.08 1.59
C ALA A 151 6.92 5.46 0.60
N LYS A 152 7.48 6.25 -0.33
CA LYS A 152 8.57 5.79 -1.22
C LYS A 152 9.83 5.42 -0.44
N ILE A 153 10.22 6.25 0.54
CA ILE A 153 11.38 6.00 1.41
C ILE A 153 11.16 4.76 2.28
N ALA A 154 9.97 4.63 2.87
CA ALA A 154 9.59 3.48 3.69
C ALA A 154 9.72 2.17 2.88
N LEU A 155 9.08 2.09 1.72
CA LEU A 155 9.15 0.94 0.83
C LEU A 155 10.59 0.62 0.39
N ASP A 156 11.37 1.63 -0.02
CA ASP A 156 12.76 1.44 -0.42
C ASP A 156 13.64 0.91 0.74
N GLY A 157 13.36 1.34 1.98
CA GLY A 157 14.01 0.87 3.19
C GLY A 157 13.78 -0.61 3.54
N LEU A 158 12.86 -1.30 2.83
CA LEU A 158 12.61 -2.74 2.99
C LEU A 158 13.48 -3.61 2.07
N ILE A 159 14.29 -3.00 1.21
CA ILE A 159 15.24 -3.72 0.36
C ILE A 159 16.43 -4.15 1.21
N VAL A 160 16.59 -5.46 1.38
CA VAL A 160 17.67 -6.05 2.17
C VAL A 160 18.59 -6.85 1.26
N ASP A 161 19.89 -6.58 1.33
CA ASP A 161 20.93 -7.41 0.72
C ASP A 161 21.52 -8.35 1.77
N ASN A 162 21.02 -9.59 1.80
CA ASN A 162 21.46 -10.60 2.76
C ASN A 162 22.64 -11.40 2.18
N PRO A 163 23.76 -11.55 2.90
CA PRO A 163 24.96 -12.20 2.37
C PRO A 163 24.80 -13.69 2.07
N ASP A 164 23.89 -14.38 2.76
CA ASP A 164 23.65 -15.82 2.57
C ASP A 164 22.51 -16.09 1.56
N LEU A 165 21.53 -15.19 1.44
CA LEU A 165 20.29 -15.41 0.68
C LEU A 165 20.19 -14.55 -0.60
N GLY A 166 20.88 -13.41 -0.61
CA GLY A 166 20.88 -12.38 -1.65
C GLY A 166 19.92 -11.22 -1.37
N ARG A 167 19.77 -10.36 -2.37
CA ARG A 167 18.95 -9.15 -2.31
C ARG A 167 17.46 -9.44 -2.53
N GLY A 168 16.62 -9.00 -1.60
CA GLY A 168 15.16 -9.19 -1.64
C GLY A 168 14.41 -8.14 -0.82
N LEU A 169 13.10 -8.34 -0.64
CA LEU A 169 12.22 -7.45 0.12
C LEU A 169 11.78 -8.11 1.42
N VAL A 170 11.94 -7.42 2.55
CA VAL A 170 11.31 -7.81 3.82
C VAL A 170 9.92 -7.22 3.95
N ALA A 171 9.05 -7.81 4.77
CA ALA A 171 7.67 -7.33 4.95
C ALA A 171 7.62 -5.99 5.73
N GLY A 172 8.50 -5.81 6.69
CA GLY A 172 8.52 -4.63 7.56
C GLY A 172 9.76 -4.57 8.45
N LEU A 173 9.83 -3.55 9.29
CA LEU A 173 10.88 -3.35 10.28
C LEU A 173 10.25 -2.96 11.62
N GLY A 174 10.39 -3.83 12.62
CA GLY A 174 9.93 -3.59 13.98
C GLY A 174 11.03 -3.88 15.01
N PRO A 175 10.93 -3.30 16.22
CA PRO A 175 11.82 -3.67 17.31
C PRO A 175 11.60 -5.15 17.68
N SER A 176 12.68 -5.87 17.99
CA SER A 176 12.57 -7.25 18.46
C SER A 176 12.20 -7.36 19.95
N GLY A 177 12.07 -6.22 20.64
CA GLY A 177 11.86 -6.14 22.08
C GLY A 177 12.97 -6.88 22.83
N THR A 178 12.57 -7.76 23.76
CA THR A 178 13.49 -8.64 24.50
C THR A 178 13.80 -9.96 23.77
N GLY A 179 13.22 -10.18 22.59
CA GLY A 179 13.42 -11.39 21.78
C GLY A 179 14.34 -11.17 20.56
N GLY A 180 14.52 -12.23 19.78
CA GLY A 180 15.29 -12.22 18.52
C GLY A 180 14.46 -12.08 17.25
N ARG A 181 13.13 -11.93 17.34
CA ARG A 181 12.22 -11.80 16.18
C ARG A 181 11.91 -10.32 15.92
N PRO A 182 12.40 -9.70 14.84
CA PRO A 182 12.29 -8.25 14.60
C PRO A 182 10.94 -7.85 13.96
N GLY A 183 9.82 -8.30 14.53
CA GLY A 183 8.50 -8.15 13.90
C GLY A 183 8.48 -8.78 12.50
N PHE A 184 8.25 -7.97 11.46
CA PHE A 184 8.18 -8.35 10.05
C PHE A 184 9.50 -8.24 9.27
N GLY A 185 10.65 -8.22 9.97
CA GLY A 185 11.98 -8.17 9.34
C GLY A 185 12.41 -9.42 8.57
N TRP A 186 11.49 -10.19 8.02
CA TRP A 186 11.71 -11.42 7.24
C TRP A 186 11.31 -11.19 5.79
N PHE A 187 11.84 -12.02 4.88
CA PHE A 187 11.40 -11.99 3.49
C PHE A 187 10.02 -12.62 3.38
N PHE A 188 9.07 -11.88 2.81
CA PHE A 188 7.68 -12.33 2.65
C PHE A 188 7.27 -12.28 1.18
N GLY A 189 6.79 -13.41 0.65
CA GLY A 189 6.42 -13.53 -0.76
C GLY A 189 5.23 -12.65 -1.12
N THR A 190 4.09 -12.84 -0.43
CA THR A 190 2.87 -12.07 -0.70
C THR A 190 3.12 -10.57 -0.55
N ASP A 191 3.78 -10.13 0.52
CA ASP A 191 4.13 -8.73 0.76
C ASP A 191 5.02 -8.16 -0.34
N ALA A 192 6.05 -8.89 -0.76
CA ALA A 192 6.91 -8.47 -1.87
C ALA A 192 6.10 -8.29 -3.16
N TYR A 193 5.13 -9.16 -3.44
CA TYR A 193 4.26 -9.08 -4.62
C TYR A 193 3.30 -7.91 -4.55
N LEU A 194 2.68 -7.66 -3.39
CA LEU A 194 1.82 -6.49 -3.17
C LEU A 194 2.61 -5.18 -3.29
N ASN A 195 3.76 -5.09 -2.61
CA ASN A 195 4.62 -3.91 -2.65
C ASN A 195 5.19 -3.64 -4.04
N SER A 196 5.39 -4.68 -4.86
CA SER A 196 5.80 -4.53 -6.27
C SER A 196 4.84 -3.66 -7.07
N LEU A 197 3.53 -3.73 -6.79
CA LEU A 197 2.52 -2.93 -7.48
C LEU A 197 2.73 -1.42 -7.24
N SER A 198 3.16 -1.07 -6.02
CA SER A 198 3.52 0.29 -5.61
C SER A 198 4.85 0.71 -6.23
N PHE A 199 5.90 -0.12 -6.15
CA PHE A 199 7.21 0.14 -6.79
C PHE A 199 7.05 0.41 -8.29
N ASN A 200 6.25 -0.40 -8.99
CA ASN A 200 5.93 -0.19 -10.39
C ASN A 200 5.11 1.09 -10.62
N GLY A 201 4.22 1.43 -9.69
CA GLY A 201 3.40 2.65 -9.74
C GLY A 201 4.22 3.94 -9.74
N PHE A 202 5.26 4.01 -8.90
CA PHE A 202 6.16 5.17 -8.85
C PHE A 202 7.46 5.02 -9.66
N GLY A 203 7.62 3.92 -10.40
CA GLY A 203 8.72 3.73 -11.36
C GLY A 203 10.04 3.22 -10.78
N ASN A 204 10.06 2.67 -9.56
CA ASN A 204 11.23 1.93 -9.03
C ASN A 204 11.18 0.46 -9.47
N PHE A 205 11.30 0.27 -10.79
CA PHE A 205 11.24 -1.05 -11.41
C PHE A 205 12.36 -1.99 -10.95
N ALA A 206 13.52 -1.45 -10.58
CA ALA A 206 14.65 -2.26 -10.11
C ALA A 206 14.32 -3.00 -8.81
N ALA A 207 13.72 -2.32 -7.83
CA ALA A 207 13.29 -2.95 -6.57
C ALA A 207 12.25 -4.06 -6.81
N SER A 208 11.27 -3.80 -7.69
CA SER A 208 10.27 -4.81 -8.08
C SER A 208 10.94 -6.04 -8.73
N ARG A 209 11.84 -5.83 -9.70
CA ARG A 209 12.56 -6.91 -10.38
C ARG A 209 13.38 -7.74 -9.40
N ASP A 210 14.13 -7.10 -8.51
CA ASP A 210 14.99 -7.77 -7.53
C ASP A 210 14.15 -8.62 -6.56
N GLY A 211 13.04 -8.07 -6.03
CA GLY A 211 12.12 -8.79 -5.15
C GLY A 211 11.47 -10.01 -5.83
N LEU A 212 10.97 -9.84 -7.05
CA LEU A 212 10.38 -10.95 -7.82
C LEU A 212 11.42 -12.03 -8.13
N ALA A 213 12.62 -11.63 -8.58
CA ALA A 213 13.71 -12.55 -8.88
C ALA A 213 14.15 -13.36 -7.66
N PHE A 214 14.22 -12.72 -6.48
CA PHE A 214 14.61 -13.33 -5.22
C PHE A 214 13.68 -14.48 -4.81
N THR A 215 12.36 -14.25 -4.85
CA THR A 215 11.37 -15.24 -4.36
C THR A 215 11.35 -16.52 -5.19
N ARG A 216 11.70 -16.47 -6.49
CA ARG A 216 11.78 -17.67 -7.36
C ARG A 216 12.75 -18.73 -6.87
N LYS A 217 13.79 -18.35 -6.13
CA LYS A 217 14.80 -19.28 -5.58
C LYS A 217 14.18 -20.34 -4.66
N TRP A 218 13.03 -20.02 -4.07
CA TRP A 218 12.36 -20.81 -3.04
C TRP A 218 10.97 -21.26 -3.47
N GLN A 219 10.74 -21.41 -4.78
CA GLN A 219 9.55 -22.08 -5.29
C GLN A 219 9.66 -23.59 -5.07
N ARG A 220 8.61 -24.22 -4.53
CA ARG A 220 8.57 -25.68 -4.40
C ARG A 220 8.54 -26.37 -5.77
N LYS A 221 8.93 -27.65 -5.80
CA LYS A 221 8.90 -28.48 -7.00
C LYS A 221 7.50 -28.59 -7.63
N ASP A 222 6.45 -28.60 -6.81
CA ASP A 222 5.05 -28.63 -7.24
C ASP A 222 4.49 -27.26 -7.64
N GLY A 223 5.27 -26.18 -7.49
CA GLY A 223 4.95 -24.84 -7.99
C GLY A 223 4.53 -23.82 -6.95
N LYS A 224 4.27 -24.24 -5.70
CA LYS A 224 3.88 -23.31 -4.62
C LYS A 224 5.02 -22.34 -4.30
N MET A 225 4.72 -21.04 -4.28
CA MET A 225 5.65 -19.98 -3.89
C MET A 225 5.76 -19.89 -2.36
N ALA A 226 6.94 -19.53 -1.86
CA ALA A 226 7.16 -19.36 -0.42
C ALA A 226 6.49 -18.09 0.11
N HIS A 227 5.80 -18.21 1.24
CA HIS A 227 5.20 -17.09 1.97
C HIS A 227 6.23 -16.41 2.89
N GLU A 228 6.98 -17.17 3.70
CA GLU A 228 7.95 -16.60 4.66
C GLU A 228 9.33 -17.23 4.56
N LEU A 229 10.35 -16.40 4.75
CA LEU A 229 11.74 -16.82 4.87
C LEU A 229 12.47 -15.93 5.89
N SER A 230 12.89 -16.55 6.99
CA SER A 230 13.78 -15.90 7.96
C SER A 230 15.08 -15.45 7.28
N GLN A 231 15.56 -14.26 7.62
CA GLN A 231 16.87 -13.79 7.16
C GLN A 231 18.03 -14.66 7.68
N ALA A 232 17.80 -15.43 8.75
CA ALA A 232 18.78 -16.37 9.28
C ALA A 232 18.67 -17.77 8.66
N ALA A 233 17.92 -17.95 7.56
CA ALA A 233 17.79 -19.26 6.91
C ALA A 233 19.14 -19.85 6.46
N GLY A 234 20.17 -19.04 6.24
CA GLY A 234 21.54 -19.53 6.01
C GLY A 234 22.18 -20.29 7.19
N TYR A 235 21.60 -20.21 8.39
CA TYR A 235 22.00 -20.95 9.60
C TYR A 235 21.11 -22.16 9.88
N LEU A 236 20.04 -22.33 9.11
CA LEU A 236 18.92 -23.20 9.45
C LEU A 236 18.63 -24.18 8.33
N ARG A 237 18.07 -25.33 8.71
CA ARG A 237 17.33 -26.19 7.78
C ARG A 237 15.89 -25.66 7.68
N TRP A 238 15.76 -24.45 7.13
CA TRP A 238 14.52 -23.66 7.18
C TRP A 238 13.31 -24.43 6.63
N TRP A 239 13.52 -25.17 5.55
CA TRP A 239 12.44 -25.86 4.84
C TRP A 239 12.11 -27.25 5.40
N GLU A 240 13.01 -27.81 6.22
CA GLU A 240 12.82 -29.11 6.86
C GLU A 240 12.26 -28.97 8.28
N ASP A 241 12.74 -27.99 9.04
CA ASP A 241 12.49 -27.91 10.48
C ASP A 241 11.33 -26.95 10.85
N TYR A 242 10.89 -26.08 9.93
CA TYR A 242 9.88 -25.04 10.21
C TYR A 242 8.68 -25.08 9.24
N PRO A 243 7.44 -24.93 9.73
CA PRO A 243 6.24 -25.06 8.90
C PRO A 243 5.80 -23.77 8.19
N TYR A 244 6.43 -22.62 8.47
CA TYR A 244 5.91 -21.29 8.10
C TYR A 244 5.99 -20.96 6.61
N GLY A 245 6.98 -21.53 5.92
CA GLY A 245 7.38 -21.07 4.60
C GLY A 245 6.33 -21.21 3.50
N TYR A 246 5.26 -22.00 3.67
CA TYR A 246 4.27 -22.27 2.63
C TYR A 246 2.83 -22.35 3.16
N ILE A 247 2.47 -21.58 4.18
CA ILE A 247 1.16 -21.69 4.84
C ILE A 247 0.02 -20.97 4.07
N HIS A 248 0.34 -19.98 3.23
CA HIS A 248 -0.64 -19.20 2.47
C HIS A 248 -0.95 -19.77 1.07
N GLY A 249 -2.19 -19.60 0.63
CA GLY A 249 -2.72 -20.00 -0.67
C GLY A 249 -2.68 -18.90 -1.72
N ASP A 250 -2.76 -17.63 -1.30
CA ASP A 250 -2.79 -16.46 -2.18
C ASP A 250 -1.41 -16.09 -2.77
N THR A 251 -0.32 -16.51 -2.14
CA THR A 251 1.06 -16.17 -2.53
C THR A 251 1.39 -16.56 -3.98
N SER A 252 1.06 -17.78 -4.39
CA SER A 252 1.37 -18.29 -5.74
C SER A 252 0.60 -17.55 -6.85
N PRO A 253 -0.72 -17.34 -6.77
CA PRO A 253 -1.42 -16.57 -7.79
C PRO A 253 -1.04 -15.08 -7.75
N TYR A 254 -0.70 -14.49 -6.60
CA TYR A 254 -0.19 -13.11 -6.55
C TYR A 254 1.15 -12.93 -7.27
N TYR A 255 2.05 -13.92 -7.18
CA TYR A 255 3.30 -13.90 -7.94
C TYR A 255 3.05 -13.71 -9.45
N ILE A 256 2.04 -14.40 -9.99
CA ILE A 256 1.65 -14.29 -11.41
C ILE A 256 1.20 -12.86 -11.73
N ILE A 257 0.37 -12.26 -10.86
CA ILE A 257 -0.11 -10.88 -11.01
C ILE A 257 1.06 -9.89 -10.96
N ALA A 258 1.99 -10.07 -10.02
CA ALA A 258 3.11 -9.17 -9.83
C ALA A 258 4.12 -9.23 -10.98
N VAL A 259 4.38 -10.41 -11.55
CA VAL A 259 5.21 -10.55 -12.76
C VAL A 259 4.53 -9.87 -13.95
N ASP A 260 3.23 -10.06 -14.16
CA ASP A 260 2.49 -9.37 -15.23
C ASP A 260 2.52 -7.85 -15.05
N ASP A 261 2.29 -7.37 -13.82
CA ASP A 261 2.31 -5.94 -13.51
C ASP A 261 3.69 -5.33 -13.75
N TYR A 262 4.77 -6.01 -13.38
CA TYR A 262 6.12 -5.58 -13.70
C TYR A 262 6.37 -5.57 -15.22
N VAL A 263 6.05 -6.66 -15.91
CA VAL A 263 6.35 -6.82 -17.34
C VAL A 263 5.54 -5.84 -18.19
N ARG A 264 4.24 -5.65 -17.92
CA ARG A 264 3.42 -4.67 -18.64
C ARG A 264 3.93 -3.24 -18.41
N ARG A 265 4.41 -2.92 -17.20
CA ARG A 265 4.88 -1.56 -16.86
C ARG A 265 6.27 -1.26 -17.42
N THR A 266 7.13 -2.27 -17.57
CA THR A 266 8.52 -2.10 -18.01
C THR A 266 8.79 -2.50 -19.46
N GLY A 267 8.01 -3.42 -20.02
CA GLY A 267 8.32 -4.08 -21.28
C GLY A 267 9.48 -5.08 -21.19
N ASP A 268 9.91 -5.49 -19.98
CA ASP A 268 11.03 -6.40 -19.77
C ASP A 268 10.69 -7.86 -20.14
N LEU A 269 10.68 -8.14 -21.45
CA LEU A 269 10.41 -9.47 -21.99
C LEU A 269 11.52 -10.48 -21.67
N ALA A 270 12.74 -10.02 -21.38
CA ALA A 270 13.82 -10.92 -20.98
C ALA A 270 13.53 -11.51 -19.61
N PHE A 271 13.13 -10.68 -18.65
CA PHE A 271 12.70 -11.14 -17.33
C PHE A 271 11.45 -12.03 -17.39
N LEU A 272 10.49 -11.73 -18.28
CA LEU A 272 9.34 -12.62 -18.49
C LEU A 272 9.79 -14.01 -18.96
N ARG A 273 10.64 -14.10 -20.00
CA ARG A 273 11.15 -15.39 -20.51
C ARG A 273 11.88 -16.18 -19.44
N GLU A 274 12.69 -15.51 -18.63
CA GLU A 274 13.40 -16.12 -17.50
C GLU A 274 12.43 -16.64 -16.43
N SER A 275 11.39 -15.87 -16.12
CA SER A 275 10.39 -16.20 -15.09
C SER A 275 9.33 -17.19 -15.57
N TRP A 276 9.17 -17.38 -16.88
CA TRP A 276 8.05 -18.11 -17.48
C TRP A 276 7.87 -19.54 -16.92
N PRO A 277 8.93 -20.37 -16.76
CA PRO A 277 8.76 -21.70 -16.17
C PRO A 277 8.25 -21.66 -14.73
N SER A 278 8.65 -20.65 -13.95
CA SER A 278 8.19 -20.46 -12.58
C SER A 278 6.74 -20.00 -12.53
N VAL A 279 6.35 -19.08 -13.42
CA VAL A 279 4.96 -18.61 -13.58
C VAL A 279 4.01 -19.77 -13.92
N LEU A 280 4.38 -20.63 -14.88
CA LEU A 280 3.56 -21.78 -15.25
C LEU A 280 3.38 -22.77 -14.09
N LYS A 281 4.44 -23.06 -13.34
CA LYS A 281 4.35 -23.93 -12.16
C LYS A 281 3.46 -23.33 -11.07
N ALA A 282 3.58 -22.03 -10.79
CA ALA A 282 2.73 -21.35 -9.83
C ALA A 282 1.25 -21.41 -10.24
N TYR A 283 0.98 -21.27 -11.55
CA TYR A 283 -0.38 -21.40 -12.09
C TYR A 283 -0.91 -22.82 -11.98
N ASP A 284 -0.14 -23.83 -12.40
CA ASP A 284 -0.59 -25.21 -12.36
C ASP A 284 -0.83 -25.69 -10.92
N TRP A 285 0.01 -25.26 -9.97
CA TRP A 285 -0.24 -25.47 -8.54
C TRP A 285 -1.56 -24.84 -8.10
N SER A 286 -1.77 -23.56 -8.42
CA SER A 286 -2.97 -22.81 -8.02
C SER A 286 -4.23 -23.42 -8.62
N PHE A 287 -4.21 -23.75 -9.91
CA PHE A 287 -5.30 -24.44 -10.60
C PHE A 287 -5.62 -25.80 -9.97
N ALA A 288 -4.60 -26.55 -9.53
CA ALA A 288 -4.81 -27.83 -8.88
C ALA A 288 -5.44 -27.71 -7.49
N THR A 289 -5.57 -26.52 -6.90
CA THR A 289 -6.22 -26.34 -5.59
C THR A 289 -7.75 -26.36 -5.66
N ASP A 290 -8.34 -26.13 -6.83
CA ASP A 290 -9.77 -26.27 -7.13
C ASP A 290 -10.18 -27.75 -7.02
N ALA A 291 -10.64 -28.19 -5.84
CA ALA A 291 -10.97 -29.59 -5.57
C ALA A 291 -12.43 -29.94 -5.90
N ASP A 292 -13.34 -28.97 -5.82
CA ASP A 292 -14.76 -29.15 -6.13
C ASP A 292 -15.12 -28.84 -7.61
N GLY A 293 -14.19 -28.27 -8.37
CA GLY A 293 -14.32 -28.00 -9.79
C GLY A 293 -15.10 -26.72 -10.12
N ASP A 294 -15.34 -25.86 -9.13
CA ASP A 294 -16.15 -24.66 -9.30
C ASP A 294 -15.43 -23.50 -10.04
N GLY A 295 -14.12 -23.62 -10.24
CA GLY A 295 -13.27 -22.63 -10.89
C GLY A 295 -12.53 -21.69 -9.96
N LEU A 296 -12.73 -21.76 -8.65
CA LEU A 296 -12.03 -21.01 -7.63
C LEU A 296 -10.98 -21.88 -6.93
N MET A 297 -10.06 -21.22 -6.21
CA MET A 297 -9.10 -21.94 -5.37
C MET A 297 -9.74 -22.26 -4.02
N ASP A 298 -9.48 -23.46 -3.50
CA ASP A 298 -10.00 -23.87 -2.19
C ASP A 298 -8.97 -23.61 -1.08
N ASN A 299 -9.30 -22.79 -0.09
CA ASN A 299 -8.46 -22.54 1.09
C ASN A 299 -8.09 -23.85 1.81
N ALA A 300 -9.01 -24.81 1.87
CA ALA A 300 -8.77 -26.11 2.51
C ALA A 300 -7.60 -26.90 1.88
N ARG A 301 -7.26 -26.63 0.61
CA ARG A 301 -6.13 -27.25 -0.10
C ARG A 301 -4.97 -26.30 -0.32
N ALA A 302 -5.26 -25.02 -0.56
CA ALA A 302 -4.27 -23.98 -0.83
C ALA A 302 -3.55 -23.51 0.44
N GLY A 303 -4.23 -23.49 1.58
CA GLY A 303 -3.75 -22.91 2.85
C GLY A 303 -4.54 -21.67 3.25
N LEU A 304 -3.94 -20.87 4.13
CA LEU A 304 -4.51 -19.61 4.62
C LEU A 304 -4.72 -18.61 3.48
N GLY A 305 -5.70 -17.73 3.61
CA GLY A 305 -6.05 -16.73 2.61
C GLY A 305 -6.10 -15.34 3.24
N ALA A 306 -7.28 -14.71 3.18
CA ALA A 306 -7.52 -13.40 3.79
C ALA A 306 -7.20 -13.35 5.30
N LEU A 307 -7.60 -14.38 6.05
CA LEU A 307 -7.40 -14.44 7.51
C LEU A 307 -6.55 -15.64 7.91
N GLU A 308 -5.72 -15.43 8.93
CA GLU A 308 -4.72 -16.42 9.36
C GLU A 308 -5.20 -17.31 10.51
N PHE A 309 -6.17 -16.85 11.32
CA PHE A 309 -6.65 -17.61 12.49
C PHE A 309 -8.08 -17.23 12.91
N GLY A 310 -8.65 -18.10 13.76
CA GLY A 310 -9.93 -17.93 14.45
C GLY A 310 -11.17 -18.31 13.63
N ALA A 311 -12.35 -17.85 14.05
CA ALA A 311 -13.67 -18.35 13.62
C ALA A 311 -13.95 -18.24 12.11
N LEU A 312 -13.31 -17.30 11.41
CA LEU A 312 -13.52 -17.02 9.98
C LEU A 312 -12.53 -17.74 9.05
N THR A 313 -11.87 -18.80 9.52
CA THR A 313 -10.90 -19.59 8.71
C THR A 313 -11.43 -20.93 8.21
N GLY A 314 -12.52 -21.45 8.79
CA GLY A 314 -13.17 -22.71 8.41
C GLY A 314 -14.03 -22.61 7.15
N ILE A 315 -13.46 -22.16 6.04
CA ILE A 315 -14.17 -21.80 4.80
C ILE A 315 -13.76 -22.70 3.62
N GLN A 316 -14.54 -22.67 2.53
CA GLN A 316 -14.16 -23.28 1.26
C GLN A 316 -13.25 -22.31 0.49
N THR A 317 -13.76 -21.11 0.21
CA THR A 317 -13.01 -20.04 -0.46
C THR A 317 -13.39 -18.68 0.14
N ASP A 318 -12.40 -17.83 0.42
CA ASP A 318 -12.64 -16.40 0.70
C ASP A 318 -12.64 -15.54 -0.56
N ILE A 319 -13.36 -14.43 -0.50
CA ILE A 319 -13.55 -13.50 -1.61
C ILE A 319 -12.23 -12.93 -2.14
N TYR A 320 -11.23 -12.78 -1.29
CA TYR A 320 -9.92 -12.24 -1.65
C TYR A 320 -9.12 -13.25 -2.47
N VAL A 321 -8.92 -14.48 -2.00
CA VAL A 321 -8.25 -15.55 -2.76
C VAL A 321 -8.96 -15.77 -4.10
N GLY A 322 -10.29 -15.76 -4.10
CA GLY A 322 -11.08 -15.83 -5.33
C GLY A 322 -10.76 -14.69 -6.32
N ALA A 323 -10.71 -13.44 -5.85
CA ALA A 323 -10.38 -12.28 -6.68
C ALA A 323 -8.95 -12.36 -7.25
N VAL A 324 -7.99 -12.78 -6.41
CA VAL A 324 -6.59 -12.97 -6.78
C VAL A 324 -6.46 -14.05 -7.84
N TRP A 325 -7.21 -15.14 -7.72
CA TRP A 325 -7.20 -16.19 -8.73
C TRP A 325 -7.77 -15.73 -10.08
N VAL A 326 -8.87 -14.98 -10.07
CA VAL A 326 -9.42 -14.37 -11.29
C VAL A 326 -8.38 -13.46 -11.94
N LYS A 327 -7.73 -12.60 -11.16
CA LYS A 327 -6.72 -11.67 -11.67
C LYS A 327 -5.47 -12.40 -12.19
N ALA A 328 -5.04 -13.48 -11.54
CA ALA A 328 -3.93 -14.32 -11.97
C ALA A 328 -4.20 -15.00 -13.32
N ASN A 329 -5.44 -15.43 -13.59
CA ASN A 329 -5.82 -15.95 -14.91
C ASN A 329 -5.75 -14.87 -16.00
N GLN A 330 -6.21 -13.65 -15.71
CA GLN A 330 -6.09 -12.52 -16.64
C GLN A 330 -4.62 -12.19 -16.95
N ALA A 331 -3.78 -12.13 -15.91
CA ALA A 331 -2.34 -11.90 -16.01
C ALA A 331 -1.65 -13.01 -16.82
N LEU A 332 -1.94 -14.28 -16.53
CA LEU A 332 -1.35 -15.39 -17.28
C LEU A 332 -1.75 -15.35 -18.75
N ARG A 333 -3.02 -15.06 -19.07
CA ARG A 333 -3.47 -14.90 -20.46
C ARG A 333 -2.66 -13.81 -21.18
N ALA A 334 -2.52 -12.64 -20.56
CA ALA A 334 -1.79 -11.51 -21.14
C ALA A 334 -0.32 -11.88 -21.42
N MET A 335 0.37 -12.43 -20.41
CA MET A 335 1.76 -12.88 -20.57
C MET A 335 1.90 -14.02 -21.59
N ALA A 336 0.98 -14.98 -21.63
CA ALA A 336 1.00 -16.07 -22.60
C ALA A 336 0.87 -15.58 -24.05
N MET A 337 0.01 -14.57 -24.29
CA MET A 337 -0.10 -13.93 -25.59
C MET A 337 1.21 -13.26 -26.02
N VAL A 338 1.89 -12.58 -25.09
CA VAL A 338 3.21 -11.97 -25.31
C VAL A 338 4.29 -13.03 -25.59
N MET A 339 4.22 -14.16 -24.89
CA MET A 339 5.13 -15.31 -25.08
C MET A 339 4.82 -16.14 -26.33
N GLY A 340 3.70 -15.88 -27.02
CA GLY A 340 3.25 -16.66 -28.17
C GLY A 340 2.66 -18.03 -27.83
N ASP A 341 2.43 -18.32 -26.54
CA ASP A 341 1.87 -19.60 -26.07
C ASP A 341 0.34 -19.57 -26.11
N LYS A 342 -0.21 -19.84 -27.30
CA LYS A 342 -1.66 -19.84 -27.56
C LYS A 342 -2.41 -20.87 -26.72
N THR A 343 -1.77 -21.98 -26.37
CA THR A 343 -2.39 -23.05 -25.57
C THR A 343 -2.60 -22.58 -24.14
N VAL A 344 -1.55 -22.02 -23.52
CA VAL A 344 -1.66 -21.45 -22.16
C VAL A 344 -2.62 -20.26 -22.16
N ALA A 345 -2.56 -19.39 -23.17
CA ALA A 345 -3.48 -18.26 -23.29
C ALA A 345 -4.94 -18.71 -23.31
N LYS A 346 -5.27 -19.76 -24.08
CA LYS A 346 -6.63 -20.30 -24.15
C LYS A 346 -7.06 -21.01 -22.87
N LYS A 347 -6.15 -21.73 -22.20
CA LYS A 347 -6.38 -22.35 -20.89
C LYS A 347 -6.72 -21.27 -19.84
N ALA A 348 -5.89 -20.24 -19.75
CA ALA A 348 -6.08 -19.12 -18.81
C ALA A 348 -7.35 -18.32 -19.12
N GLU A 349 -7.70 -18.11 -20.39
CA GLU A 349 -8.95 -17.46 -20.79
C GLU A 349 -10.18 -18.26 -20.34
N THR A 350 -10.20 -19.57 -20.63
CA THR A 350 -11.32 -20.46 -20.26
C THR A 350 -11.47 -20.54 -18.74
N ASN A 351 -10.38 -20.78 -18.02
CA ASN A 351 -10.38 -20.90 -16.56
C ASN A 351 -10.71 -19.57 -15.90
N GLY A 352 -10.16 -18.46 -16.40
CA GLY A 352 -10.45 -17.11 -15.91
C GLY A 352 -11.89 -16.71 -16.10
N ALA A 353 -12.53 -17.08 -17.21
CA ALA A 353 -13.96 -16.85 -17.41
C ALA A 353 -14.82 -17.63 -16.40
N ARG A 354 -14.47 -18.90 -16.13
CA ARG A 354 -15.13 -19.72 -15.12
C ARG A 354 -14.96 -19.14 -13.71
N ALA A 355 -13.71 -18.83 -13.33
CA ALA A 355 -13.39 -18.22 -12.04
C ALA A 355 -14.10 -16.87 -11.85
N GLY A 356 -14.13 -16.02 -12.89
CA GLY A 356 -14.78 -14.72 -12.84
C GLY A 356 -16.30 -14.82 -12.67
N ALA A 357 -16.94 -15.77 -13.36
CA ALA A 357 -18.36 -16.05 -13.19
C ALA A 357 -18.66 -16.59 -11.78
N ALA A 358 -17.84 -17.52 -11.28
CA ALA A 358 -17.97 -18.05 -9.93
C ALA A 358 -17.79 -16.96 -8.87
N TRP A 359 -16.78 -16.09 -9.01
CA TRP A 359 -16.56 -14.97 -8.09
C TRP A 359 -17.75 -14.00 -8.08
N LYS A 360 -18.27 -13.65 -9.26
CA LYS A 360 -19.43 -12.74 -9.40
C LYS A 360 -20.69 -13.29 -8.73
N GLU A 361 -20.96 -14.59 -8.86
CA GLU A 361 -22.22 -15.18 -8.40
C GLU A 361 -22.14 -15.82 -7.01
N LYS A 362 -21.08 -16.57 -6.70
CA LYS A 362 -20.98 -17.33 -5.44
C LYS A 362 -20.75 -16.45 -4.22
N PHE A 363 -20.11 -15.29 -4.35
CA PHE A 363 -19.91 -14.40 -3.19
C PHE A 363 -21.05 -13.41 -2.99
N TRP A 364 -21.93 -13.21 -3.98
CA TRP A 364 -23.04 -12.27 -3.84
C TRP A 364 -24.13 -12.84 -2.93
N ASP A 365 -24.31 -12.20 -1.77
CA ASP A 365 -25.43 -12.50 -0.87
C ASP A 365 -26.56 -11.51 -1.18
N ALA A 366 -27.57 -11.97 -1.92
CA ALA A 366 -28.72 -11.16 -2.27
C ALA A 366 -29.57 -10.76 -1.05
N GLY A 367 -29.56 -11.54 0.03
CA GLY A 367 -30.31 -11.25 1.25
C GLY A 367 -29.72 -10.06 2.01
N SER A 368 -28.39 -9.97 2.04
CA SER A 368 -27.68 -8.82 2.59
C SER A 368 -27.30 -7.78 1.54
N GLY A 369 -27.54 -7.97 0.25
CA GLY A 369 -27.27 -6.97 -0.80
C GLY A 369 -25.80 -6.52 -0.85
N GLN A 370 -24.87 -7.44 -0.62
CA GLN A 370 -23.43 -7.20 -0.63
C GLN A 370 -22.68 -8.46 -1.05
N TYR A 371 -21.41 -8.29 -1.41
CA TYR A 371 -20.49 -9.43 -1.43
C TYR A 371 -20.17 -9.89 0.00
N SER A 372 -20.33 -11.19 0.23
CA SER A 372 -19.97 -11.89 1.46
C SER A 372 -18.46 -12.14 1.54
N TYR A 373 -17.94 -12.27 2.76
CA TYR A 373 -16.53 -12.58 3.00
C TYR A 373 -16.10 -13.90 2.35
N ALA A 374 -16.90 -14.95 2.51
CA ALA A 374 -16.55 -16.30 2.09
C ALA A 374 -17.81 -17.15 1.89
N PHE A 375 -17.62 -18.37 1.37
CA PHE A 375 -18.61 -19.45 1.50
C PHE A 375 -17.97 -20.70 2.10
N ASN A 376 -18.78 -21.53 2.76
CA ASN A 376 -18.34 -22.78 3.37
C ASN A 376 -18.44 -23.97 2.40
N LYS A 377 -18.06 -25.17 2.84
CA LYS A 377 -18.08 -26.40 2.02
C LYS A 377 -19.46 -26.81 1.51
N ASP A 378 -20.53 -26.37 2.18
CA ASP A 378 -21.91 -26.61 1.77
C ASP A 378 -22.41 -25.53 0.77
N GLY A 379 -21.55 -24.58 0.39
CA GLY A 379 -21.90 -23.45 -0.47
C GLY A 379 -22.68 -22.34 0.24
N ARG A 380 -22.77 -22.36 1.57
CA ARG A 380 -23.46 -21.31 2.35
C ARG A 380 -22.53 -20.12 2.57
N HIS A 381 -23.06 -18.90 2.39
CA HIS A 381 -22.32 -17.67 2.66
C HIS A 381 -21.91 -17.55 4.13
N VAL A 382 -20.74 -16.96 4.35
CA VAL A 382 -20.30 -16.38 5.61
C VAL A 382 -20.57 -14.88 5.50
N PRO A 383 -21.72 -14.38 5.99
CA PRO A 383 -22.29 -13.08 5.60
C PRO A 383 -21.67 -11.89 6.35
N GLU A 384 -20.35 -11.91 6.55
CA GLU A 384 -19.62 -10.77 7.11
C GLU A 384 -19.32 -9.75 6.01
N LEU A 385 -19.57 -8.47 6.30
CA LEU A 385 -19.07 -7.36 5.47
C LEU A 385 -17.61 -7.10 5.86
N THR A 386 -16.71 -7.15 4.89
CA THR A 386 -15.27 -6.99 5.14
C THR A 386 -14.54 -6.32 3.97
N PRO A 387 -13.54 -5.47 4.23
CA PRO A 387 -12.71 -4.82 3.21
C PRO A 387 -12.05 -5.75 2.19
N TRP A 388 -11.94 -7.05 2.45
CA TRP A 388 -11.32 -8.01 1.53
C TRP A 388 -11.98 -8.04 0.14
N SER A 389 -13.28 -7.76 0.03
CA SER A 389 -13.94 -7.66 -1.27
C SER A 389 -13.41 -6.49 -2.12
N ALA A 390 -12.86 -5.45 -1.48
CA ALA A 390 -12.32 -4.27 -2.16
C ALA A 390 -11.12 -4.60 -3.06
N VAL A 391 -10.37 -5.67 -2.78
CA VAL A 391 -9.25 -6.09 -3.64
C VAL A 391 -9.73 -6.44 -5.05
N GLY A 392 -10.80 -7.26 -5.15
CA GLY A 392 -11.41 -7.61 -6.43
C GLY A 392 -12.09 -6.41 -7.09
N LEU A 393 -12.81 -5.60 -6.32
CA LEU A 393 -13.50 -4.41 -6.84
C LEU A 393 -12.52 -3.35 -7.37
N ALA A 394 -11.35 -3.18 -6.74
CA ALA A 394 -10.29 -2.29 -7.22
C ALA A 394 -9.66 -2.74 -8.54
N TRP A 395 -9.86 -4.00 -8.94
CA TRP A 395 -9.49 -4.51 -10.26
C TRP A 395 -10.66 -4.56 -11.24
N GLY A 396 -11.82 -4.00 -10.87
CA GLY A 396 -13.03 -4.01 -11.69
C GLY A 396 -13.66 -5.40 -11.83
N LEU A 397 -13.44 -6.31 -10.88
CA LEU A 397 -14.05 -7.64 -10.90
C LEU A 397 -15.51 -7.63 -10.45
N GLY A 398 -16.28 -8.57 -10.99
CA GLY A 398 -17.70 -8.75 -10.68
C GLY A 398 -18.64 -7.83 -11.46
N ASP A 399 -19.83 -7.64 -10.88
CA ASP A 399 -20.84 -6.73 -11.41
C ASP A 399 -20.66 -5.31 -10.83
N PRO A 400 -20.58 -4.25 -11.66
CA PRO A 400 -20.38 -2.88 -11.18
C PRO A 400 -21.48 -2.38 -10.24
N GLU A 401 -22.74 -2.75 -10.45
CA GLU A 401 -23.86 -2.33 -9.61
C GLU A 401 -23.78 -3.02 -8.23
N ARG A 402 -23.50 -4.33 -8.21
CA ARG A 402 -23.22 -5.07 -6.95
C ARG A 402 -22.00 -4.51 -6.20
N GLY A 403 -20.99 -4.06 -6.95
CA GLY A 403 -19.82 -3.36 -6.40
C GLY A 403 -20.19 -2.04 -5.74
N VAL A 404 -21.01 -1.22 -6.40
CA VAL A 404 -21.53 0.05 -5.87
C VAL A 404 -22.35 -0.20 -4.59
N GLU A 405 -23.22 -1.21 -4.56
CA GLU A 405 -23.99 -1.53 -3.35
C GLU A 405 -23.09 -2.00 -2.19
N THR A 406 -22.06 -2.81 -2.49
CA THR A 406 -21.10 -3.26 -1.47
C THR A 406 -20.29 -2.11 -0.90
N LEU A 407 -19.73 -1.23 -1.75
CA LEU A 407 -18.95 -0.08 -1.31
C LEU A 407 -19.80 0.97 -0.58
N ALA A 408 -21.05 1.17 -1.00
CA ALA A 408 -21.99 2.02 -0.27
C ALA A 408 -22.18 1.54 1.18
N ARG A 409 -22.27 0.22 1.41
CA ARG A 409 -22.29 -0.33 2.78
C ARG A 409 -20.98 -0.12 3.52
N MET A 410 -19.83 -0.30 2.85
CA MET A 410 -18.52 -0.06 3.48
C MET A 410 -18.32 1.39 3.91
N ASN A 411 -18.90 2.36 3.19
CA ASN A 411 -18.82 3.78 3.53
C ASN A 411 -19.58 4.17 4.81
N ARG A 412 -20.42 3.28 5.35
CA ARG A 412 -21.16 3.52 6.60
C ARG A 412 -20.22 3.56 7.80
N SER A 413 -20.67 4.24 8.84
CA SER A 413 -19.90 4.52 10.06
C SER A 413 -19.56 3.26 10.85
N ASP A 414 -20.33 2.19 10.69
CA ASP A 414 -20.12 0.92 11.37
C ASP A 414 -18.86 0.19 10.89
N LEU A 415 -18.43 0.43 9.64
CA LEU A 415 -17.17 -0.05 9.08
C LEU A 415 -16.12 1.07 8.93
N THR A 416 -16.46 2.20 8.30
CA THR A 416 -15.52 3.30 8.02
C THR A 416 -15.45 4.32 9.18
N THR A 417 -14.25 4.50 9.72
CA THR A 417 -13.90 5.47 10.76
C THR A 417 -13.30 6.74 10.16
N ASP A 418 -12.91 7.67 11.03
CA ASP A 418 -12.21 8.89 10.62
C ASP A 418 -10.70 8.64 10.34
N TRP A 419 -10.16 7.50 10.77
CA TRP A 419 -8.75 7.12 10.58
C TRP A 419 -8.55 5.89 9.68
N GLY A 420 -9.61 5.16 9.31
CA GLY A 420 -9.48 3.98 8.45
C GLY A 420 -10.72 3.10 8.42
N VAL A 421 -10.62 1.95 7.76
CA VAL A 421 -11.72 1.00 7.58
C VAL A 421 -11.50 -0.22 8.46
N ARG A 422 -12.49 -0.56 9.29
CA ARG A 422 -12.45 -1.74 10.16
C ARG A 422 -12.48 -3.03 9.35
N MET A 423 -11.87 -4.09 9.88
CA MET A 423 -11.97 -5.44 9.32
C MET A 423 -13.39 -5.99 9.27
N LEU A 424 -14.18 -5.72 10.32
CA LEU A 424 -15.57 -6.11 10.46
C LEU A 424 -16.40 -4.92 10.94
N SER A 425 -17.69 -4.92 10.61
CA SER A 425 -18.64 -3.94 11.15
C SER A 425 -18.64 -4.01 12.67
N ARG A 426 -18.73 -2.86 13.35
CA ARG A 426 -18.90 -2.81 14.81
C ARG A 426 -20.15 -3.53 15.33
N THR A 427 -21.07 -3.89 14.43
CA THR A 427 -22.30 -4.63 14.74
C THR A 427 -22.15 -6.15 14.60
N SER A 428 -21.03 -6.63 14.07
CA SER A 428 -20.71 -8.05 14.01
C SER A 428 -20.52 -8.62 15.42
N PRO A 429 -21.03 -9.82 15.73
CA PRO A 429 -20.80 -10.46 17.02
C PRO A 429 -19.34 -10.85 17.25
N LEU A 430 -18.52 -10.87 16.19
CA LEU A 430 -17.09 -11.13 16.27
C LEU A 430 -16.26 -9.85 16.46
N PHE A 431 -16.88 -8.67 16.43
CA PHE A 431 -16.14 -7.42 16.44
C PHE A 431 -15.33 -7.23 17.72
N GLU A 432 -14.01 -7.15 17.55
CA GLU A 432 -13.05 -6.87 18.61
C GLU A 432 -12.11 -5.76 18.14
N PRO A 433 -12.16 -4.55 18.73
CA PRO A 433 -11.58 -3.36 18.12
C PRO A 433 -10.04 -3.38 18.03
N LEU A 434 -9.35 -4.16 18.88
CA LEU A 434 -7.89 -4.32 18.82
C LEU A 434 -7.47 -5.63 18.14
N ASN A 435 -8.41 -6.48 17.76
CA ASN A 435 -8.11 -7.76 17.18
C ASN A 435 -7.69 -7.60 15.72
N TYR A 436 -6.56 -8.22 15.39
CA TYR A 436 -5.95 -8.24 14.06
C TYR A 436 -6.96 -8.57 12.96
N ASN A 437 -7.76 -9.62 13.12
CA ASN A 437 -8.66 -10.12 12.08
C ASN A 437 -10.10 -9.59 12.21
N TYR A 438 -10.50 -9.09 13.39
CA TYR A 438 -11.92 -8.92 13.72
C TYR A 438 -12.38 -7.51 14.06
N GLY A 439 -11.51 -6.51 14.05
CA GLY A 439 -11.99 -5.15 14.26
C GLY A 439 -10.98 -4.03 14.14
N ALA A 440 -9.68 -4.32 14.12
CA ALA A 440 -8.67 -3.32 13.81
C ALA A 440 -8.91 -2.66 12.43
N CYS A 441 -8.44 -1.43 12.28
CA CYS A 441 -8.31 -0.74 11.02
C CYS A 441 -6.89 -0.98 10.48
N TRP A 442 -6.78 -1.65 9.33
CA TRP A 442 -5.50 -1.84 8.66
C TRP A 442 -5.31 -0.75 7.62
N PRO A 443 -4.22 0.03 7.64
CA PRO A 443 -3.93 0.96 6.55
C PRO A 443 -3.79 0.24 5.20
N PHE A 444 -3.27 -1.00 5.19
CA PHE A 444 -3.25 -1.85 4.00
C PHE A 444 -4.64 -1.99 3.34
N LEU A 445 -5.64 -2.47 4.07
CA LEU A 445 -6.98 -2.72 3.53
C LEU A 445 -7.79 -1.45 3.34
N SER A 446 -7.59 -0.44 4.18
CA SER A 446 -8.14 0.91 3.97
C SER A 446 -7.67 1.46 2.61
N GLY A 447 -6.42 1.20 2.23
CA GLY A 447 -5.88 1.58 0.93
C GLY A 447 -6.55 0.85 -0.25
N TRP A 448 -6.86 -0.44 -0.08
CA TRP A 448 -7.63 -1.20 -1.08
C TRP A 448 -9.08 -0.72 -1.20
N VAL A 449 -9.71 -0.36 -0.08
CA VAL A 449 -11.04 0.26 -0.10
C VAL A 449 -10.99 1.60 -0.83
N ALA A 450 -10.02 2.46 -0.55
CA ALA A 450 -9.83 3.70 -1.30
C ALA A 450 -9.63 3.45 -2.80
N ALA A 451 -8.84 2.44 -3.18
CA ALA A 451 -8.64 2.09 -4.58
C ALA A 451 -9.94 1.60 -5.26
N ALA A 452 -10.74 0.78 -4.58
CA ALA A 452 -12.04 0.32 -5.08
C ALA A 452 -13.06 1.48 -5.20
N LEU A 453 -13.07 2.38 -4.22
CA LEU A 453 -13.89 3.59 -4.26
C LEU A 453 -13.52 4.48 -5.45
N PHE A 454 -12.23 4.63 -5.79
CA PHE A 454 -11.81 5.33 -7.00
C PHE A 454 -12.20 4.60 -8.30
N GLU A 455 -12.10 3.28 -8.34
CA GLU A 455 -12.44 2.50 -9.54
C GLU A 455 -13.95 2.55 -9.84
N LEU A 456 -14.79 2.64 -8.80
CA LEU A 456 -16.25 2.80 -8.91
C LEU A 456 -16.73 4.24 -8.65
N ASP A 457 -15.84 5.22 -8.75
CA ASP A 457 -16.14 6.66 -8.80
C ASP A 457 -16.79 7.30 -7.56
N PHE A 458 -16.65 6.69 -6.39
CA PHE A 458 -16.97 7.28 -5.09
C PHE A 458 -15.91 8.32 -4.68
N LEU A 459 -15.71 9.38 -5.48
CA LEU A 459 -14.53 10.26 -5.38
C LEU A 459 -14.38 10.93 -4.00
N PRO A 460 -15.41 11.55 -3.40
CA PRO A 460 -15.28 12.16 -2.07
C PRO A 460 -14.95 11.13 -0.97
N GLN A 461 -15.53 9.93 -1.04
CA GLN A 461 -15.29 8.86 -0.08
C GLN A 461 -13.89 8.26 -0.23
N ALA A 462 -13.45 8.04 -1.47
CA ALA A 462 -12.11 7.56 -1.78
C ALA A 462 -11.05 8.53 -1.26
N GLN A 463 -11.28 9.84 -1.44
CA GLN A 463 -10.42 10.89 -0.89
C GLN A 463 -10.37 10.86 0.64
N HIS A 464 -11.53 10.73 1.31
CA HIS A 464 -11.59 10.62 2.78
C HIS A 464 -10.70 9.48 3.29
N VAL A 465 -10.88 8.28 2.74
CA VAL A 465 -10.10 7.10 3.17
C VAL A 465 -8.62 7.23 2.81
N LEU A 466 -8.29 7.79 1.63
CA LEU A 466 -6.90 8.07 1.26
C LEU A 466 -6.22 9.04 2.23
N MET A 467 -6.89 10.14 2.59
CA MET A 467 -6.34 11.14 3.50
C MET A 467 -6.19 10.62 4.92
N ALA A 468 -7.17 9.83 5.40
CA ALA A 468 -7.09 9.14 6.69
C ALA A 468 -5.84 8.25 6.75
N ASN A 469 -5.61 7.44 5.71
CA ASN A 469 -4.39 6.63 5.60
C ASN A 469 -3.10 7.46 5.51
N ALA A 470 -3.11 8.54 4.71
CA ALA A 470 -1.91 9.37 4.51
C ALA A 470 -1.43 10.02 5.81
N ARG A 471 -2.37 10.41 6.69
CA ARG A 471 -2.10 11.05 7.98
C ARG A 471 -1.35 10.15 8.96
N HIS A 472 -1.53 8.83 8.86
CA HIS A 472 -0.77 7.87 9.68
C HIS A 472 0.75 7.89 9.45
N THR A 473 1.23 8.56 8.40
CA THR A 473 2.66 8.85 8.19
C THR A 473 3.25 9.73 9.29
N TYR A 474 2.42 10.47 10.03
CA TYR A 474 2.84 11.52 10.98
C TYR A 474 2.53 11.21 12.45
N ASP A 475 1.80 10.14 12.75
CA ASP A 475 1.31 9.86 14.11
C ASP A 475 2.37 9.21 15.01
N ASN A 476 2.74 7.94 14.72
CA ASN A 476 3.54 7.10 15.61
C ASN A 476 5.03 7.06 15.24
N ALA A 477 5.33 6.56 14.04
CA ALA A 477 6.69 6.43 13.53
C ALA A 477 6.86 7.34 12.31
N LEU A 478 7.43 8.54 12.53
CA LEU A 478 7.53 9.56 11.50
C LEU A 478 8.14 9.01 10.20
N GLY A 479 7.39 9.14 9.12
CA GLY A 479 7.81 8.71 7.78
C GLY A 479 7.52 7.25 7.44
N THR A 480 6.95 6.48 8.37
CA THR A 480 6.44 5.12 8.11
C THR A 480 5.00 4.99 8.60
N VAL A 481 4.32 3.94 8.17
CA VAL A 481 2.92 3.71 8.53
C VAL A 481 2.82 2.44 9.38
N MET A 482 2.16 2.58 10.52
CA MET A 482 1.86 1.47 11.45
C MET A 482 1.02 0.39 10.75
N GLU A 483 1.17 -0.85 11.21
CA GLU A 483 0.39 -2.01 10.73
C GLU A 483 -1.11 -1.89 11.02
N LEU A 484 -1.49 -1.46 12.24
CA LEU A 484 -2.86 -1.52 12.74
C LEU A 484 -3.21 -0.30 13.57
N PHE A 485 -4.48 0.06 13.51
CA PHE A 485 -5.14 0.97 14.46
C PHE A 485 -6.37 0.28 15.04
N SER A 486 -6.81 0.71 16.22
CA SER A 486 -8.02 0.20 16.84
C SER A 486 -9.25 0.57 16.00
N GLY A 487 -10.20 -0.35 15.89
CA GLY A 487 -11.52 -0.06 15.32
C GLY A 487 -12.38 0.86 16.19
N HIS A 488 -12.02 1.09 17.46
CA HIS A 488 -12.84 1.92 18.36
C HIS A 488 -12.34 3.35 18.46
N GLN A 489 -11.02 3.53 18.59
CA GLN A 489 -10.34 4.82 18.74
C GLN A 489 -9.13 4.91 17.80
N ASN A 490 -8.71 6.11 17.43
CA ASN A 490 -7.47 6.31 16.68
C ASN A 490 -6.26 6.05 17.58
N THR A 491 -5.90 4.78 17.80
CA THR A 491 -4.75 4.36 18.57
C THR A 491 -4.22 3.07 18.00
N TRP A 492 -2.92 2.80 18.14
CA TRP A 492 -2.31 1.54 17.71
C TRP A 492 -2.12 0.58 18.89
N PRO A 493 -2.15 -0.75 18.66
CA PRO A 493 -1.71 -1.72 19.66
C PRO A 493 -0.20 -1.59 19.89
N GLN A 494 0.26 -1.86 21.12
CA GLN A 494 1.69 -1.74 21.48
C GLN A 494 2.56 -2.74 20.72
N GLU A 495 1.99 -3.89 20.37
CA GLU A 495 2.62 -4.98 19.64
C GLU A 495 2.63 -4.77 18.11
N GLY A 496 1.93 -3.74 17.62
CA GLY A 496 1.84 -3.44 16.19
C GLY A 496 3.20 -3.01 15.62
N VAL A 497 3.48 -3.39 14.37
CA VAL A 497 4.75 -3.07 13.74
C VAL A 497 4.75 -1.67 13.12
N PRO A 498 5.67 -0.76 13.53
CA PRO A 498 5.63 0.66 13.14
C PRO A 498 5.96 0.93 11.67
N HIS A 499 6.60 -0.03 11.00
CA HIS A 499 6.94 0.06 9.59
C HIS A 499 6.62 -1.27 8.90
N GLN A 500 5.55 -1.30 8.11
CA GLN A 500 5.27 -2.41 7.22
C GLN A 500 5.01 -1.90 5.81
N GLY A 501 5.56 -2.62 4.82
CA GLY A 501 5.51 -2.19 3.43
C GLY A 501 4.08 -2.07 2.92
N PHE A 502 3.20 -3.01 3.30
CA PHE A 502 1.82 -3.01 2.82
C PHE A 502 0.98 -1.81 3.31
N SER A 503 1.36 -1.18 4.42
CA SER A 503 0.70 -0.03 5.03
C SER A 503 1.10 1.23 4.27
N SER A 504 2.37 1.33 3.89
CA SER A 504 2.87 2.38 2.99
C SER A 504 2.30 2.21 1.56
N THR A 505 2.16 0.97 1.10
CA THR A 505 1.40 0.65 -0.12
C THR A 505 -0.06 1.09 -0.02
N GLY A 506 -0.65 1.07 1.17
CA GLY A 506 -1.99 1.59 1.47
C GLY A 506 -2.15 3.09 1.19
N ILE A 507 -1.06 3.84 0.99
CA ILE A 507 -1.06 5.22 0.49
C ILE A 507 -0.77 5.24 -1.01
N VAL A 508 0.32 4.60 -1.43
CA VAL A 508 0.83 4.67 -2.80
C VAL A 508 -0.17 4.11 -3.81
N LEU A 509 -0.76 2.94 -3.54
CA LEU A 509 -1.65 2.25 -4.45
C LEU A 509 -2.91 3.08 -4.78
N PRO A 510 -3.73 3.51 -3.80
CA PRO A 510 -4.90 4.33 -4.08
C PRO A 510 -4.54 5.72 -4.60
N LEU A 511 -3.41 6.31 -4.22
CA LEU A 511 -2.99 7.61 -4.75
C LEU A 511 -2.62 7.51 -6.24
N VAL A 512 -1.74 6.56 -6.62
CA VAL A 512 -1.24 6.45 -7.99
C VAL A 512 -2.29 5.84 -8.92
N ARG A 513 -2.91 4.73 -8.53
CA ARG A 513 -3.85 3.99 -9.40
C ARG A 513 -5.30 4.44 -9.24
N GLY A 514 -5.65 5.08 -8.13
CA GLY A 514 -6.99 5.61 -7.87
C GLY A 514 -7.10 7.11 -8.14
N LEU A 515 -6.57 7.95 -7.25
CA LEU A 515 -6.69 9.41 -7.31
C LEU A 515 -6.14 9.99 -8.61
N LEU A 516 -4.91 9.64 -8.98
CA LEU A 516 -4.33 10.03 -10.28
C LEU A 516 -4.89 9.16 -11.43
N GLY A 517 -5.26 7.91 -11.13
CA GLY A 517 -5.74 6.97 -12.15
C GLY A 517 -4.67 6.60 -13.17
N LEU A 518 -3.39 6.55 -12.76
CA LEU A 518 -2.25 6.27 -13.64
C LEU A 518 -2.14 4.78 -13.96
N ASP A 519 -2.43 4.43 -15.21
CA ASP A 519 -2.23 3.07 -15.71
C ASP A 519 -1.44 3.05 -17.02
N GLY A 520 -0.58 2.06 -17.20
CA GLY A 520 0.38 2.03 -18.28
C GLY A 520 0.73 0.62 -18.72
N ASN A 521 0.86 0.44 -20.03
CA ASN A 521 1.31 -0.79 -20.67
C ASN A 521 2.34 -0.44 -21.74
N ALA A 522 3.61 -0.75 -21.47
CA ALA A 522 4.74 -0.51 -22.36
C ALA A 522 4.70 -1.39 -23.62
N ILE A 523 4.16 -2.60 -23.51
CA ILE A 523 4.08 -3.56 -24.62
C ILE A 523 3.00 -3.12 -25.62
N GLU A 524 1.82 -2.76 -25.11
CA GLU A 524 0.70 -2.26 -25.92
C GLU A 524 0.83 -0.78 -26.28
N LYS A 525 1.85 -0.09 -25.74
CA LYS A 525 2.06 1.36 -25.85
C LYS A 525 0.80 2.15 -25.47
N ARG A 526 0.32 1.92 -24.24
CA ARG A 526 -0.85 2.61 -23.68
C ARG A 526 -0.49 3.31 -22.39
N ALA A 527 -1.02 4.51 -22.23
CA ALA A 527 -0.95 5.30 -21.00
C ALA A 527 -2.36 5.83 -20.69
N ALA A 528 -2.75 5.83 -19.42
CA ALA A 528 -4.02 6.35 -18.95
C ALA A 528 -3.81 7.27 -17.75
N PHE A 529 -4.49 8.42 -17.78
CA PHE A 529 -4.62 9.34 -16.66
C PHE A 529 -6.11 9.58 -16.41
N ARG A 530 -6.62 9.00 -15.32
CA ARG A 530 -8.05 9.01 -14.96
C ARG A 530 -8.27 9.80 -13.66
N PRO A 531 -7.93 11.09 -13.57
CA PRO A 531 -7.89 11.79 -12.30
C PRO A 531 -9.28 11.87 -11.64
N GLY A 532 -9.34 11.45 -10.39
CA GLY A 532 -10.51 11.56 -9.50
C GLY A 532 -10.40 12.77 -8.56
N PHE A 533 -9.90 13.90 -9.06
CA PHE A 533 -9.58 15.05 -8.21
C PHE A 533 -10.82 15.72 -7.64
N PRO A 534 -10.75 16.23 -6.40
CA PRO A 534 -11.79 17.08 -5.84
C PRO A 534 -12.00 18.29 -6.75
N ALA A 535 -13.27 18.67 -6.96
CA ALA A 535 -13.60 19.72 -7.92
C ALA A 535 -12.97 21.08 -7.61
N GLY A 536 -12.64 21.33 -6.34
CA GLY A 536 -11.97 22.53 -5.88
C GLY A 536 -10.46 22.57 -6.15
N TRP A 537 -9.85 21.50 -6.68
CA TRP A 537 -8.42 21.46 -6.99
C TRP A 537 -8.15 22.16 -8.33
N PRO A 538 -7.49 23.34 -8.33
CA PRO A 538 -7.31 24.12 -9.55
C PRO A 538 -6.20 23.55 -10.44
N ALA A 539 -5.20 22.88 -9.85
CA ALA A 539 -4.07 22.32 -10.58
C ALA A 539 -3.45 21.13 -9.85
N VAL A 540 -2.92 20.20 -10.62
CA VAL A 540 -2.08 19.08 -10.17
C VAL A 540 -0.98 18.87 -11.19
N SER A 541 0.25 18.60 -10.75
CA SER A 541 1.33 18.18 -11.64
C SER A 541 1.90 16.83 -11.25
N VAL A 542 2.10 15.98 -12.25
CA VAL A 542 2.81 14.72 -12.15
C VAL A 542 4.08 14.86 -12.97
N SER A 543 5.22 14.46 -12.41
CA SER A 543 6.50 14.50 -13.11
C SER A 543 7.17 13.13 -13.08
N ASN A 544 7.94 12.83 -14.12
CA ASN A 544 8.74 11.60 -14.21
C ASN A 544 7.90 10.32 -14.06
N TRP A 545 6.71 10.30 -14.66
CA TRP A 545 5.92 9.07 -14.75
C TRP A 545 6.52 8.15 -15.82
N ARG A 546 6.87 6.93 -15.46
CA ARG A 546 7.58 5.99 -16.33
C ARG A 546 6.69 4.84 -16.79
N ILE A 547 6.76 4.52 -18.09
CA ILE A 547 6.16 3.33 -18.71
C ILE A 547 7.17 2.76 -19.71
N GLY A 548 7.86 1.69 -19.33
CA GLY A 548 9.04 1.21 -20.04
C GLY A 548 10.12 2.27 -20.11
N GLU A 549 10.57 2.61 -21.31
CA GLU A 549 11.49 3.73 -21.54
C GLU A 549 10.79 5.09 -21.64
N ALA A 550 9.47 5.11 -21.84
CA ALA A 550 8.72 6.35 -21.96
C ALA A 550 8.69 7.08 -20.62
N ARG A 551 8.85 8.41 -20.69
CA ARG A 551 8.72 9.31 -19.54
C ARG A 551 7.69 10.39 -19.85
N LEU A 552 6.76 10.60 -18.94
CA LEU A 552 5.69 11.57 -19.08
C LEU A 552 5.69 12.55 -17.90
N ASP A 553 5.53 13.84 -18.21
CA ASP A 553 5.16 14.88 -17.28
C ASP A 553 3.76 15.39 -17.65
N ILE A 554 2.89 15.51 -16.65
CA ILE A 554 1.49 15.88 -16.83
C ILE A 554 1.20 17.13 -15.99
N GLU A 555 0.67 18.17 -16.62
CA GLU A 555 0.14 19.36 -15.95
C GLU A 555 -1.37 19.40 -16.17
N PHE A 556 -2.13 19.22 -15.09
CA PHE A 556 -3.59 19.31 -15.09
C PHE A 556 -4.00 20.66 -14.50
N ALA A 557 -4.91 21.36 -15.18
CA ALA A 557 -5.53 22.59 -14.70
C ALA A 557 -7.05 22.54 -14.90
N ARG A 558 -7.81 22.93 -13.88
CA ARG A 558 -9.27 22.94 -13.89
C ARG A 558 -9.82 24.31 -13.54
N SER A 559 -10.83 24.70 -14.30
CA SER A 559 -11.70 25.84 -14.03
C SER A 559 -13.16 25.38 -14.06
N LYS A 560 -14.11 26.28 -13.77
CA LYS A 560 -15.55 25.96 -13.70
C LYS A 560 -16.12 25.29 -14.95
N HIS A 561 -15.62 25.64 -16.14
CA HIS A 561 -16.18 25.21 -17.43
C HIS A 561 -15.20 24.48 -18.33
N ARG A 562 -13.96 24.30 -17.87
CA ARG A 562 -12.86 23.84 -18.71
C ARG A 562 -11.81 23.12 -17.88
N ILE A 563 -11.35 21.99 -18.40
CA ILE A 563 -10.13 21.31 -17.97
C ILE A 563 -9.10 21.39 -19.10
N VAL A 564 -7.86 21.69 -18.75
CA VAL A 564 -6.71 21.68 -19.65
C VAL A 564 -5.69 20.70 -19.09
N LEU A 565 -5.23 19.81 -19.96
CA LEU A 565 -4.18 18.84 -19.69
C LEU A 565 -3.02 19.12 -20.63
N ARG A 566 -1.81 19.32 -20.11
CA ARG A 566 -0.59 19.29 -20.91
C ARG A 566 0.19 18.03 -20.58
N VAL A 567 0.59 17.29 -21.61
CA VAL A 567 1.40 16.07 -21.48
C VAL A 567 2.67 16.28 -22.27
N ARG A 568 3.81 16.36 -21.57
CA ARG A 568 5.13 16.27 -22.19
C ARG A 568 5.60 14.84 -22.10
N SER A 569 6.03 14.26 -23.22
CA SER A 569 6.43 12.87 -23.29
C SER A 569 7.74 12.69 -24.02
N GLU A 570 8.63 11.89 -23.44
CA GLU A 570 9.90 11.47 -24.03
C GLU A 570 9.86 9.96 -24.28
N LYS A 571 10.43 9.50 -25.40
CA LYS A 571 10.48 8.08 -25.79
C LYS A 571 9.12 7.37 -25.77
N ALA A 572 8.07 8.10 -26.16
CA ALA A 572 6.68 7.64 -26.13
C ALA A 572 6.12 7.40 -27.54
N GLU A 573 6.97 7.09 -28.52
CA GLU A 573 6.55 6.94 -29.92
C GLU A 573 5.57 5.78 -30.09
N GLY A 574 4.39 6.11 -30.64
CA GLY A 574 3.30 5.18 -30.86
C GLY A 574 2.43 4.93 -29.63
N PHE A 575 2.64 5.65 -28.52
CA PHE A 575 1.75 5.57 -27.38
C PHE A 575 0.38 6.19 -27.66
N ARG A 576 -0.67 5.50 -27.21
CA ARG A 576 -2.02 6.02 -27.08
C ARG A 576 -2.25 6.45 -25.63
N PHE A 577 -2.76 7.67 -25.47
CA PHE A 577 -3.07 8.24 -24.16
C PHE A 577 -4.58 8.34 -23.96
N LEU A 578 -5.07 7.76 -22.87
CA LEU A 578 -6.44 7.90 -22.39
C LEU A 578 -6.48 8.95 -21.29
N PHE A 579 -7.24 10.02 -21.51
CA PHE A 579 -7.59 10.98 -20.48
C PHE A 579 -9.06 10.81 -20.09
N ALA A 580 -9.32 10.54 -18.80
CA ALA A 580 -10.69 10.39 -18.30
C ALA A 580 -10.93 11.02 -16.92
N PRO A 581 -11.06 12.36 -16.85
CA PRO A 581 -11.27 13.07 -15.59
C PRO A 581 -12.66 12.79 -15.00
N GLY A 582 -12.74 12.69 -13.68
CA GLY A 582 -14.01 12.63 -12.96
C GLY A 582 -14.71 13.99 -12.92
N LEU A 583 -15.99 14.02 -13.26
CA LEU A 583 -16.89 15.17 -13.16
C LEU A 583 -18.10 14.82 -12.29
N GLY A 584 -18.66 15.81 -11.60
CA GLY A 584 -19.90 15.63 -10.84
C GLY A 584 -21.05 15.13 -11.71
N LEU A 585 -21.95 14.36 -11.09
CA LEU A 585 -23.15 13.84 -11.75
C LEU A 585 -23.99 14.98 -12.36
N GLY A 586 -24.52 14.73 -13.56
CA GLY A 586 -25.30 15.72 -14.32
C GLY A 586 -24.44 16.77 -15.04
N ALA A 587 -23.11 16.71 -14.96
CA ALA A 587 -22.24 17.48 -15.83
C ALA A 587 -22.47 17.11 -17.31
N ARG A 588 -22.29 18.08 -18.21
CA ARG A 588 -22.50 17.90 -19.65
C ARG A 588 -21.25 18.33 -20.44
N PRO A 589 -20.42 17.37 -20.88
CA PRO A 589 -19.35 17.64 -21.82
C PRO A 589 -19.89 18.31 -23.09
N ALA A 590 -19.27 19.41 -23.49
CA ALA A 590 -19.72 20.25 -24.61
C ALA A 590 -18.78 20.17 -25.82
N GLY A 591 -17.52 19.76 -25.61
CA GLY A 591 -16.55 19.62 -26.68
C GLY A 591 -15.17 19.35 -26.14
N ALA A 592 -14.33 18.67 -26.92
CA ALA A 592 -12.94 18.45 -26.60
C ALA A 592 -12.03 18.70 -27.80
N SER A 593 -10.76 18.98 -27.52
CA SER A 593 -9.74 19.15 -28.55
C SER A 593 -8.37 18.69 -28.06
N THR A 594 -7.54 18.20 -28.98
CA THR A 594 -6.11 17.94 -28.76
C THR A 594 -5.30 18.74 -29.76
N ASN A 595 -4.30 19.49 -29.29
CA ASN A 595 -3.44 20.35 -30.10
C ASN A 595 -4.23 21.29 -31.03
N GLY A 596 -5.33 21.85 -30.53
CA GLY A 596 -6.23 22.75 -31.26
C GLY A 596 -7.17 22.06 -32.27
N ARG A 597 -7.11 20.73 -32.43
CA ARG A 597 -8.00 19.98 -33.32
C ARG A 597 -9.13 19.32 -32.53
N PRO A 598 -10.36 19.26 -33.06
CA PRO A 598 -11.47 18.56 -32.40
C PRO A 598 -11.09 17.11 -32.05
N LEU A 599 -11.50 16.68 -30.86
CA LEU A 599 -11.28 15.33 -30.35
C LEU A 599 -12.63 14.73 -29.95
N GLU A 600 -12.92 13.55 -30.52
CA GLU A 600 -14.08 12.75 -30.14
C GLU A 600 -13.92 12.22 -28.71
N PHE A 601 -15.03 12.10 -27.99
CA PHE A 601 -15.06 11.56 -26.64
C PHE A 601 -16.34 10.76 -26.41
N ALA A 602 -16.26 9.77 -25.53
CA ALA A 602 -17.43 9.04 -25.02
C ALA A 602 -17.73 9.50 -23.59
N ALA A 603 -19.00 9.67 -23.23
CA ALA A 603 -19.39 10.03 -21.87
C ALA A 603 -20.68 9.29 -21.55
N GLU A 604 -20.60 8.32 -20.64
CA GLU A 604 -21.74 7.51 -20.20
C GLU A 604 -21.91 7.66 -18.69
N GLU A 605 -23.17 7.84 -18.27
CA GLU A 605 -23.58 7.94 -16.88
C GLU A 605 -24.58 6.80 -16.61
N PRO A 606 -24.10 5.56 -16.36
CA PRO A 606 -25.00 4.44 -16.06
C PRO A 606 -25.78 4.70 -14.75
N PRO A 607 -26.90 4.00 -14.50
CA PRO A 607 -27.74 4.25 -13.31
C PRO A 607 -27.02 4.12 -11.96
N TYR A 608 -25.95 3.31 -11.89
CA TYR A 608 -25.13 3.11 -10.70
C TYR A 608 -23.95 4.11 -10.59
N ALA A 609 -23.76 4.98 -11.58
CA ALA A 609 -22.64 5.92 -11.63
C ALA A 609 -22.59 6.80 -10.38
N GLN A 610 -21.39 6.94 -9.82
CA GLN A 610 -21.11 7.86 -8.72
C GLN A 610 -20.46 9.16 -9.22
N SER A 611 -19.94 9.18 -10.45
CA SER A 611 -19.45 10.35 -11.17
C SER A 611 -19.56 10.14 -12.68
N LEU A 612 -19.44 11.21 -13.46
CA LEU A 612 -19.31 11.12 -14.93
C LEU A 612 -17.83 11.11 -15.33
N ARG A 613 -17.43 10.18 -16.22
CA ARG A 613 -16.08 10.14 -16.80
C ARG A 613 -16.08 10.24 -18.32
N PRO A 614 -15.89 11.43 -18.89
CA PRO A 614 -15.63 11.57 -20.33
C PRO A 614 -14.31 10.88 -20.68
N ARG A 615 -14.31 10.04 -21.72
CA ARG A 615 -13.15 9.27 -22.17
C ARG A 615 -12.61 9.87 -23.46
N LEU A 616 -11.39 10.39 -23.41
CA LEU A 616 -10.70 11.03 -24.52
C LEU A 616 -9.44 10.25 -24.86
N GLU A 617 -9.33 9.75 -26.08
CA GLU A 617 -8.15 8.99 -26.51
C GLU A 617 -7.43 9.63 -27.69
N PHE A 618 -6.14 9.89 -27.54
CA PHE A 618 -5.31 10.55 -28.55
C PHE A 618 -3.90 9.94 -28.59
N PRO A 619 -3.17 10.03 -29.72
CA PRO A 619 -1.78 9.62 -29.77
C PRO A 619 -0.89 10.67 -29.11
N LEU A 620 0.19 10.24 -28.45
CA LEU A 620 1.21 11.16 -27.96
C LEU A 620 2.13 11.62 -29.09
N THR A 621 2.47 12.90 -29.11
CA THR A 621 3.33 13.55 -30.11
C THR A 621 4.55 14.25 -29.53
N GLY A 622 4.67 14.31 -28.19
CA GLY A 622 5.83 14.84 -27.48
C GLY A 622 5.51 16.02 -26.56
N ASP A 623 4.63 16.91 -26.99
CA ASP A 623 4.07 18.00 -26.19
C ASP A 623 2.61 18.21 -26.63
N ASP A 624 1.70 17.55 -25.91
CA ASP A 624 0.29 17.49 -26.26
C ASP A 624 -0.54 18.31 -25.28
N THR A 625 -1.42 19.17 -25.80
CA THR A 625 -2.39 19.93 -25.01
C THR A 625 -3.80 19.46 -25.32
N VAL A 626 -4.49 18.94 -24.32
CA VAL A 626 -5.89 18.53 -24.40
C VAL A 626 -6.75 19.52 -23.63
N GLU A 627 -7.89 19.89 -24.22
CA GLU A 627 -8.90 20.71 -23.60
C GLU A 627 -10.23 19.99 -23.62
N LEU A 628 -10.92 19.98 -22.47
CA LEU A 628 -12.29 19.54 -22.32
C LEU A 628 -13.14 20.71 -21.82
N ARG A 629 -14.17 21.08 -22.59
CA ARG A 629 -15.19 22.07 -22.19
C ARG A 629 -16.46 21.37 -21.76
N PHE A 630 -17.09 21.85 -20.70
CA PHE A 630 -18.30 21.25 -20.16
C PHE A 630 -19.17 22.24 -19.37
N THR A 631 -20.44 21.91 -19.23
CA THR A 631 -21.31 22.51 -18.22
C THR A 631 -21.17 21.70 -16.93
N PRO A 632 -20.79 22.30 -15.80
CA PRO A 632 -20.62 21.56 -14.56
C PRO A 632 -21.97 21.13 -13.96
N GLY A 633 -22.00 19.95 -13.35
CA GLY A 633 -22.99 19.59 -12.33
C GLY A 633 -22.55 20.09 -10.94
N PRO A 634 -23.40 19.99 -9.92
CA PRO A 634 -22.96 20.23 -8.55
C PRO A 634 -21.98 19.13 -8.10
N GLU A 635 -21.00 19.51 -7.30
CA GLU A 635 -19.96 18.60 -6.81
C GLU A 635 -19.85 18.69 -5.29
N ILE A 636 -19.96 17.54 -4.63
CA ILE A 636 -19.99 17.44 -3.17
C ILE A 636 -18.56 17.44 -2.63
N VAL A 637 -18.31 18.29 -1.64
CA VAL A 637 -17.04 18.39 -0.92
C VAL A 637 -17.31 18.08 0.54
N LEU A 638 -16.75 16.96 1.01
CA LEU A 638 -16.81 16.61 2.42
C LEU A 638 -15.93 17.54 3.26
N PRO A 639 -16.31 17.81 4.52
CA PRO A 639 -15.42 18.51 5.45
C PRO A 639 -14.13 17.71 5.61
N ASP A 640 -13.02 18.41 5.82
CA ASP A 640 -11.76 17.76 6.17
C ASP A 640 -11.85 17.21 7.60
N ILE A 641 -11.81 15.89 7.74
CA ILE A 641 -11.93 15.20 9.03
C ILE A 641 -10.53 14.81 9.48
N VAL A 642 -10.01 15.50 10.49
CA VAL A 642 -8.74 15.19 11.12
C VAL A 642 -9.02 14.51 12.46
N SER A 643 -8.45 13.32 12.69
CA SER A 643 -8.47 12.66 14.00
C SER A 643 -7.09 12.63 14.63
N ALA A 644 -7.00 12.98 15.90
CA ALA A 644 -5.80 12.84 16.72
C ALA A 644 -5.73 11.47 17.40
N THR A 645 -4.58 11.12 17.96
CA THR A 645 -4.43 9.91 18.78
C THR A 645 -5.37 9.92 19.98
N GLY A 646 -6.17 8.86 20.13
CA GLY A 646 -7.18 8.69 21.19
C GLY A 646 -8.61 9.09 20.80
N ASP A 647 -8.80 9.78 19.67
CA ASP A 647 -10.11 10.23 19.21
C ASP A 647 -11.05 9.06 18.88
N THR A 648 -12.34 9.27 19.11
CA THR A 648 -13.42 8.42 18.56
C THR A 648 -13.96 9.01 17.27
N SER A 649 -14.49 8.14 16.41
CA SER A 649 -15.09 8.56 15.13
C SER A 649 -16.27 9.50 15.36
N ALA A 650 -16.23 10.70 14.74
CA ALA A 650 -17.22 11.76 14.87
C ALA A 650 -17.54 12.48 13.54
N GLY A 651 -16.81 12.19 12.45
CA GLY A 651 -17.11 12.79 11.14
C GLY A 651 -18.40 12.26 10.50
N PRO A 652 -19.04 13.02 9.60
CA PRO A 652 -20.14 12.51 8.77
C PRO A 652 -19.63 11.54 7.71
N ARG A 653 -20.54 10.77 7.09
CA ARG A 653 -20.28 9.86 5.97
C ARG A 653 -21.18 10.23 4.81
N LEU A 654 -20.59 10.32 3.61
CA LEU A 654 -21.35 10.21 2.36
C LEU A 654 -21.35 8.74 1.94
N ILE A 655 -22.49 8.07 2.09
CA ILE A 655 -22.65 6.67 1.75
C ILE A 655 -22.56 6.49 0.23
N ARG A 656 -23.34 7.29 -0.52
CA ARG A 656 -23.40 7.29 -1.98
C ARG A 656 -24.13 8.52 -2.54
N SER A 657 -24.00 8.72 -3.85
CA SER A 657 -24.77 9.67 -4.64
C SER A 657 -25.55 8.93 -5.73
N ARG A 658 -26.77 9.37 -6.04
CA ARG A 658 -27.57 8.82 -7.15
C ARG A 658 -28.28 9.94 -7.89
N LEU A 659 -28.17 9.96 -9.22
CA LEU A 659 -28.91 10.89 -10.06
C LEU A 659 -30.08 10.17 -10.74
N SER A 660 -31.29 10.68 -10.56
CA SER A 660 -32.48 10.23 -11.28
C SER A 660 -33.16 11.44 -11.91
N GLY A 661 -33.08 11.56 -13.24
CA GLY A 661 -33.58 12.73 -13.97
C GLY A 661 -32.88 14.02 -13.52
N ARG A 662 -33.57 14.86 -12.75
CA ARG A 662 -33.04 16.11 -12.18
C ARG A 662 -32.79 16.03 -10.66
N GLU A 663 -32.97 14.88 -10.05
CA GLU A 663 -32.84 14.72 -8.59
C GLU A 663 -31.53 13.99 -8.28
N LEU A 664 -30.57 14.73 -7.70
CA LEU A 664 -29.36 14.17 -7.13
C LEU A 664 -29.60 13.89 -5.65
N VAL A 665 -29.71 12.61 -5.32
CA VAL A 665 -29.94 12.11 -3.97
C VAL A 665 -28.61 11.74 -3.33
N LEU A 666 -28.35 12.30 -2.15
CA LEU A 666 -27.19 12.01 -1.33
C LEU A 666 -27.65 11.19 -0.12
N SER A 667 -27.14 9.97 0.01
CA SER A 667 -27.33 9.17 1.22
C SER A 667 -26.19 9.47 2.19
N LEU A 668 -26.53 9.93 3.40
CA LEU A 668 -25.57 10.39 4.40
C LEU A 668 -25.75 9.62 5.71
N GLU A 669 -24.70 9.62 6.53
CA GLU A 669 -24.75 9.21 7.93
C GLU A 669 -24.00 10.24 8.78
N GLY A 670 -24.45 10.49 10.00
CA GLY A 670 -23.78 11.41 10.90
C GLY A 670 -24.05 11.09 12.36
N PRO A 671 -23.21 11.58 13.29
CA PRO A 671 -23.43 11.40 14.73
C PRO A 671 -24.83 11.85 15.17
N ALA A 672 -25.46 11.03 16.00
CA ALA A 672 -26.78 11.32 16.54
C ALA A 672 -26.80 12.65 17.33
N GLY A 673 -27.78 13.52 17.01
CA GLY A 673 -27.89 14.86 17.59
C GLY A 673 -26.90 15.88 17.01
N GLY A 674 -26.05 15.49 16.05
CA GLY A 674 -25.09 16.37 15.39
C GLY A 674 -25.70 17.19 14.26
N THR A 675 -24.97 18.23 13.83
CA THR A 675 -25.27 19.01 12.63
C THR A 675 -23.98 19.25 11.88
N PHE A 676 -23.97 19.00 10.57
CA PHE A 676 -22.76 19.09 9.74
C PHE A 676 -22.99 19.91 8.49
N THR A 677 -21.95 20.64 8.11
CA THR A 677 -21.91 21.42 6.88
C THR A 677 -21.13 20.66 5.80
N ILE A 678 -21.76 20.46 4.65
CA ILE A 678 -21.18 19.80 3.48
C ILE A 678 -21.06 20.84 2.36
N GLY A 679 -19.90 20.94 1.72
CA GLY A 679 -19.68 21.87 0.62
C GLY A 679 -20.35 21.40 -0.67
N VAL A 680 -20.88 22.34 -1.45
CA VAL A 680 -21.43 22.13 -2.78
C VAL A 680 -20.78 23.11 -3.75
N LEU A 681 -19.81 22.61 -4.51
CA LEU A 681 -19.23 23.36 -5.62
C LEU A 681 -20.22 23.41 -6.78
N ASN A 682 -20.22 24.52 -7.51
CA ASN A 682 -21.22 24.82 -8.54
C ASN A 682 -22.67 24.80 -8.01
N GLY A 683 -22.89 25.22 -6.76
CA GLY A 683 -24.23 25.28 -6.15
C GLY A 683 -25.23 26.18 -6.90
N ASP A 684 -24.76 27.06 -7.80
CA ASP A 684 -25.60 27.78 -8.76
C ASP A 684 -26.35 26.85 -9.74
N ARG A 685 -26.00 25.56 -9.79
CA ARG A 685 -26.66 24.50 -10.57
C ARG A 685 -27.77 23.77 -9.81
N VAL A 686 -28.00 24.13 -8.55
CA VAL A 686 -29.06 23.57 -7.70
C VAL A 686 -30.21 24.58 -7.62
N ASP A 687 -31.43 24.14 -7.95
CA ASP A 687 -32.66 24.93 -7.82
C ASP A 687 -33.20 24.92 -6.39
N ALA A 688 -33.20 23.75 -5.77
CA ALA A 688 -33.72 23.53 -4.43
C ALA A 688 -33.04 22.33 -3.78
N ALA A 689 -33.00 22.32 -2.45
CA ALA A 689 -32.57 21.18 -1.65
C ALA A 689 -33.67 20.79 -0.67
N THR A 690 -33.83 19.50 -0.43
CA THR A 690 -34.72 18.94 0.61
C THR A 690 -33.90 18.02 1.52
N GLY A 691 -34.29 17.92 2.80
CA GLY A 691 -33.51 17.17 3.81
C GLY A 691 -32.32 17.93 4.41
N ALA A 692 -32.01 19.14 3.92
CA ALA A 692 -30.97 20.01 4.43
C ALA A 692 -31.30 21.49 4.20
N VAL A 693 -30.66 22.39 4.96
CA VAL A 693 -30.66 23.82 4.67
C VAL A 693 -29.55 24.12 3.65
N PHE A 694 -29.90 24.69 2.50
CA PHE A 694 -28.96 25.03 1.43
C PHE A 694 -28.85 26.54 1.25
N ASP A 695 -27.64 27.08 1.34
CA ASP A 695 -27.36 28.52 1.21
C ASP A 695 -26.80 28.92 -0.17
N GLY A 696 -26.74 27.98 -1.11
CA GLY A 696 -26.14 28.17 -2.44
C GLY A 696 -24.69 27.68 -2.54
N ARG A 697 -24.02 27.38 -1.43
CA ARG A 697 -22.63 26.88 -1.36
C ARG A 697 -22.45 25.71 -0.42
N THR A 698 -23.29 25.57 0.59
CA THR A 698 -23.20 24.55 1.61
C THR A 698 -24.56 23.97 1.96
N LEU A 699 -24.56 22.69 2.33
CA LEU A 699 -25.69 21.96 2.90
C LEU A 699 -25.46 21.81 4.39
N THR A 700 -26.36 22.36 5.20
CA THR A 700 -26.39 22.10 6.64
C THR A 700 -27.40 20.98 6.91
N VAL A 701 -26.88 19.83 7.33
CA VAL A 701 -27.64 18.60 7.57
C VAL A 701 -27.71 18.33 9.06
N ALA A 702 -28.91 18.24 9.61
CA ALA A 702 -29.14 17.91 11.01
C ALA A 702 -29.45 16.41 11.15
N PHE A 703 -28.78 15.75 12.09
CA PHE A 703 -28.99 14.34 12.42
C PHE A 703 -29.75 14.27 13.74
N PRO A 704 -30.97 13.72 13.77
CA PRO A 704 -31.78 13.71 14.98
C PRO A 704 -31.13 12.89 16.10
N PRO A 705 -31.38 13.20 17.37
CA PRO A 705 -30.95 12.35 18.48
C PRO A 705 -31.52 10.93 18.34
N ALA A 706 -30.68 9.93 18.61
CA ALA A 706 -31.03 8.51 18.53
C ALA A 706 -30.21 7.70 19.53
N ALA A 707 -30.65 6.48 19.84
CA ALA A 707 -29.90 5.56 20.71
C ALA A 707 -28.64 4.98 20.05
N ARG A 708 -28.63 4.93 18.70
CA ARG A 708 -27.46 4.54 17.92
C ARG A 708 -26.49 5.72 17.81
N PRO A 709 -25.17 5.50 17.77
CA PRO A 709 -24.20 6.60 17.75
C PRO A 709 -24.26 7.41 16.45
N TYR A 710 -24.74 6.81 15.37
CA TYR A 710 -24.87 7.42 14.05
C TYR A 710 -26.28 7.17 13.48
N VAL A 711 -26.74 8.11 12.66
CA VAL A 711 -28.09 8.12 12.08
C VAL A 711 -28.01 8.46 10.60
N GLU A 712 -28.81 7.79 9.78
CA GLU A 712 -28.90 8.06 8.36
C GLU A 712 -29.73 9.33 8.08
N ALA A 713 -29.36 10.06 7.04
CA ALA A 713 -30.12 11.17 6.48
C ALA A 713 -30.07 11.11 4.95
N GLU A 714 -31.12 11.62 4.31
CA GLU A 714 -31.17 11.75 2.86
C GLU A 714 -31.33 13.23 2.49
N VAL A 715 -30.52 13.68 1.53
CA VAL A 715 -30.59 15.04 0.99
C VAL A 715 -30.79 14.96 -0.51
N THR A 716 -31.84 15.59 -1.01
CA THR A 716 -32.14 15.60 -2.44
C THR A 716 -31.94 17.01 -3.00
N LEU A 717 -31.03 17.13 -3.96
CA LEU A 717 -30.74 18.35 -4.71
C LEU A 717 -31.46 18.29 -6.06
N ARG A 718 -32.34 19.24 -6.32
CA ARG A 718 -32.98 19.41 -7.63
C ARG A 718 -32.06 20.23 -8.54
N LEU A 719 -31.56 19.61 -9.60
CA LEU A 719 -30.62 20.21 -10.55
C LEU A 719 -31.33 21.12 -11.57
N LYS A 720 -30.61 22.12 -12.08
CA LYS A 720 -31.07 23.06 -13.11
C LYS A 720 -31.20 22.46 -14.50
#